data_AF-A0A0Q5R0P0-F1
#
_entry.id   AF-A0A0Q5R0P0-F1
#
_cell.length_a   1.000
_cell.length_b   1.000
_cell.length_c   1.000
_cell.angle_alpha   90.00
_cell.angle_beta   90.00
_cell.angle_gamma   90.00
#
_symmetry.space_group_name_H-M   'P 1'
#
loop_
_entity.id
_entity.type
_entity.pdbx_description
1 polymer ?
#
loop_
_entity_poly.entity_id
_entity_poly.type
_entity_poly.pdbx_seq_one_letter_code
_entity_poly.pdbx_strand_id
1 'polypeptide(L)'
;MSTDAARSLDDLLGPSGRVRSVYQPILDLQTRVVVGYEALARFPRTPELGPAEMFTAARDMGVLGDLDWECRRAAMTGALRAGVRGPLHLFINLEPSVLGTPPPWRVDPRQVSEAVGIVPTVIELTERALLTDPRSVLWAADWARERSCLVALDDVGVNPDSMAMLSVIRPDIIKLDRVMLGPELDPEHRRTLRAVWDHVSDSDCRILCEGIESEDDLDRARALGASLVQGYHLGMPGPLQITPDILDAASGSTVLAVEPEAPSVVPSVPADLLRRVPTRTSPLRQIATLGSGFEEAAARDGTIGLILLSIHLPELFTATAAARFAELAESNTLVGVVGAGTALPDGVRGAHILPLREHVALAVVDPDGSTAVVARNLGDTGPVGDRRYEWAITHDEREVAGIARALLRRLAPLPSTDVAQGHRIAAHATSGDHRNLLSELAETAARAVPGAESVGLSLVSRDQGLTTIAANDQYPVLLDQLQQLYGVGPSLEPSDDDTVIHISDLTSDERWPEYSRVINSAAPIGTVLSFRLFTGLDTSGFITFYAQESDALDASAVEVAHELARHAQQYWISLRALTARDAPTPIPRSGLTAAIDDAVGGPEPPPSHTAEPDTGRMGRVREVFDRAVREGRSVASVAAGGSCGAAGT
;
A
#
# COMPACT_ATOMS: atom_id res chain seq x y z
N MET A 1 8.90 24.11 -26.08
CA MET A 1 7.72 23.39 -26.61
C MET A 1 7.43 22.25 -25.66
N SER A 2 6.21 22.24 -25.14
CA SER A 2 5.65 21.35 -24.12
C SER A 2 5.43 19.93 -24.66
N THR A 3 5.91 18.91 -23.96
CA THR A 3 5.42 17.52 -24.07
C THR A 3 5.55 16.80 -22.73
N ASP A 4 4.81 17.24 -21.72
CA ASP A 4 4.36 16.33 -20.66
C ASP A 4 2.90 16.02 -20.99
N ALA A 5 2.71 15.10 -21.94
CA ALA A 5 1.37 14.73 -22.38
C ALA A 5 0.76 13.88 -21.28
N ALA A 6 -0.24 14.44 -20.58
CA ALA A 6 -1.09 13.70 -19.66
C ALA A 6 -1.55 12.39 -20.35
N ARG A 7 -1.02 11.25 -19.88
CA ARG A 7 -1.45 9.93 -20.37
C ARG A 7 -2.96 9.83 -20.08
N SER A 8 -3.72 9.64 -21.13
CA SER A 8 -5.17 9.72 -21.11
C SER A 8 -5.78 8.33 -21.25
N LEU A 9 -7.03 8.16 -20.82
CA LEU A 9 -7.77 6.91 -21.07
C LEU A 9 -7.92 6.62 -22.59
N ASP A 10 -7.80 7.63 -23.45
CA ASP A 10 -7.75 7.44 -24.91
C ASP A 10 -6.43 6.81 -25.38
N ASP A 11 -5.32 6.99 -24.65
CA ASP A 11 -4.07 6.30 -24.96
C ASP A 11 -4.17 4.81 -24.62
N LEU A 12 -4.94 4.45 -23.58
CA LEU A 12 -5.15 3.07 -23.17
C LEU A 12 -6.18 2.33 -24.03
N LEU A 13 -7.32 2.96 -24.33
CA LEU A 13 -8.41 2.31 -25.11
C LEU A 13 -8.35 2.60 -26.62
N GLY A 14 -7.41 3.44 -27.04
CA GLY A 14 -7.37 4.05 -28.36
C GLY A 14 -8.34 5.24 -28.51
N PRO A 15 -8.15 6.11 -29.52
CA PRO A 15 -9.02 7.26 -29.76
C PRO A 15 -10.48 6.86 -29.95
N SER A 16 -11.39 7.46 -29.18
CA SER A 16 -12.81 7.08 -29.14
C SER A 16 -13.08 5.61 -28.75
N GLY A 17 -12.08 4.95 -28.16
CA GLY A 17 -12.20 3.63 -27.57
C GLY A 17 -13.30 3.60 -26.51
N ARG A 18 -14.06 2.51 -26.49
CA ARG A 18 -15.10 2.28 -25.49
C ARG A 18 -14.99 0.83 -25.03
N VAL A 19 -15.08 0.66 -23.72
CA VAL A 19 -15.27 -0.66 -23.13
C VAL A 19 -16.62 -1.21 -23.59
N ARG A 20 -16.65 -2.50 -23.92
CA ARG A 20 -17.87 -3.27 -24.11
C ARG A 20 -17.97 -4.32 -23.01
N SER A 21 -19.17 -4.72 -22.65
CA SER A 21 -19.38 -5.84 -21.74
C SER A 21 -19.96 -7.02 -22.48
N VAL A 22 -19.45 -8.21 -22.18
CA VAL A 22 -20.15 -9.48 -22.39
C VAL A 22 -20.66 -9.97 -21.04
N TYR A 23 -21.60 -10.91 -21.07
CA TYR A 23 -22.35 -11.29 -19.90
C TYR A 23 -22.36 -12.80 -19.78
N GLN A 24 -22.02 -13.31 -18.60
CA GLN A 24 -22.01 -14.74 -18.32
C GLN A 24 -23.16 -15.08 -17.35
N PRO A 25 -24.00 -16.09 -17.66
CA PRO A 25 -25.15 -16.41 -16.83
C PRO A 25 -24.72 -17.05 -15.51
N ILE A 26 -25.39 -16.64 -14.43
CA ILE A 26 -25.29 -17.24 -13.09
C ILE A 26 -26.61 -17.96 -12.83
N LEU A 27 -26.51 -19.22 -12.43
CA LEU A 27 -27.66 -20.10 -12.26
C LEU A 27 -27.85 -20.47 -10.79
N ASP A 28 -29.11 -20.64 -10.42
CA ASP A 28 -29.53 -21.37 -9.23
C ASP A 28 -29.13 -22.85 -9.41
N LEU A 29 -28.29 -23.37 -8.51
CA LEU A 29 -27.77 -24.74 -8.61
C LEU A 29 -28.89 -25.80 -8.53
N GLN A 30 -29.94 -25.54 -7.75
CA GLN A 30 -31.02 -26.49 -7.53
C GLN A 30 -31.98 -26.52 -8.71
N THR A 31 -32.41 -25.35 -9.19
CA THR A 31 -33.44 -25.24 -10.23
C THR A 31 -32.86 -25.18 -11.64
N ARG A 32 -31.56 -24.90 -11.79
CA ARG A 32 -30.86 -24.62 -13.05
C ARG A 32 -31.45 -23.42 -13.82
N VAL A 33 -32.14 -22.54 -13.13
CA VAL A 33 -32.68 -21.30 -13.70
C VAL A 33 -31.62 -20.20 -13.63
N VAL A 34 -31.56 -19.37 -14.66
CA VAL A 34 -30.71 -18.17 -14.66
C VAL A 34 -31.29 -17.13 -13.72
N VAL A 35 -30.50 -16.70 -12.73
CA VAL A 35 -30.89 -15.73 -11.70
C VAL A 35 -30.10 -14.42 -11.79
N GLY A 36 -29.05 -14.40 -12.60
CA GLY A 36 -28.30 -13.19 -12.85
C GLY A 36 -27.26 -13.36 -13.94
N TYR A 37 -26.52 -12.29 -14.18
CA TYR A 37 -25.42 -12.27 -15.13
C TYR A 37 -24.25 -11.46 -14.57
N GLU A 38 -23.04 -11.95 -14.76
CA GLU A 38 -21.83 -11.18 -14.51
C GLU A 38 -21.41 -10.41 -15.75
N ALA A 39 -21.15 -9.12 -15.59
CA ALA A 39 -20.71 -8.24 -16.66
C ALA A 39 -19.17 -8.23 -16.76
N LEU A 40 -18.66 -8.88 -17.79
CA LEU A 40 -17.23 -9.02 -18.05
C LEU A 40 -16.77 -8.00 -19.10
N ALA A 41 -15.82 -7.14 -18.73
CA ALA A 41 -15.26 -6.12 -19.60
C ALA A 41 -14.50 -6.74 -20.79
N ARG A 42 -14.64 -6.12 -21.97
CA ARG A 42 -13.92 -6.42 -23.20
C ARG A 42 -13.44 -5.12 -23.83
N PHE A 43 -12.26 -5.18 -24.44
CA PHE A 43 -11.55 -4.03 -24.99
C PHE A 43 -11.39 -4.20 -26.50
N PRO A 44 -12.35 -3.74 -27.32
CA PRO A 44 -12.40 -4.11 -28.74
C PRO A 44 -11.23 -3.59 -29.60
N ARG A 45 -10.51 -2.59 -29.09
CA ARG A 45 -9.34 -1.99 -29.77
C ARG A 45 -8.03 -2.68 -29.41
N THR A 46 -8.02 -3.43 -28.32
CA THR A 46 -6.88 -4.20 -27.79
C THR A 46 -7.38 -5.58 -27.35
N PRO A 47 -8.02 -6.37 -28.24
CA PRO A 47 -8.62 -7.65 -27.90
C PRO A 47 -7.60 -8.70 -27.41
N GLU A 48 -6.31 -8.49 -27.67
CA GLU A 48 -5.20 -9.30 -27.22
C GLU A 48 -4.90 -9.15 -25.72
N LEU A 49 -5.28 -8.03 -25.10
CA LEU A 49 -5.07 -7.79 -23.67
C LEU A 49 -6.27 -8.28 -22.86
N GLY A 50 -5.98 -9.10 -21.86
CA GLY A 50 -6.97 -9.54 -20.89
C GLY A 50 -7.36 -8.42 -19.91
N PRO A 51 -8.49 -8.56 -19.17
CA PRO A 51 -8.88 -7.57 -18.15
C PRO A 51 -7.81 -7.30 -17.10
N ALA A 52 -7.13 -8.32 -16.58
CA ALA A 52 -6.06 -8.14 -15.59
C ALA A 52 -4.90 -7.27 -16.12
N GLU A 53 -4.48 -7.48 -17.37
CA GLU A 53 -3.43 -6.70 -18.02
C GLU A 53 -3.86 -5.25 -18.26
N MET A 54 -5.11 -5.04 -18.68
CA MET A 54 -5.68 -3.70 -18.89
C MET A 54 -5.79 -2.90 -17.60
N PHE A 55 -6.23 -3.52 -16.51
CA PHE A 55 -6.31 -2.86 -15.20
C PHE A 55 -4.92 -2.57 -14.63
N THR A 56 -3.94 -3.44 -14.89
CA THR A 56 -2.53 -3.18 -14.55
C THR A 56 -2.00 -1.97 -15.30
N ALA A 57 -2.17 -1.94 -16.63
CA ALA A 57 -1.76 -0.81 -17.45
C ALA A 57 -2.46 0.50 -17.05
N ALA A 58 -3.76 0.45 -16.74
CA ALA A 58 -4.49 1.62 -16.28
C ALA A 58 -3.95 2.18 -14.95
N ARG A 59 -3.56 1.29 -14.03
CA ARG A 59 -2.92 1.68 -12.76
C ARG A 59 -1.56 2.33 -13.00
N ASP A 60 -0.71 1.71 -13.81
CA ASP A 60 0.62 2.23 -14.16
C ASP A 60 0.55 3.57 -14.91
N MET A 61 -0.55 3.82 -15.62
CA MET A 61 -0.82 5.08 -16.32
C MET A 61 -1.57 6.12 -15.47
N GLY A 62 -2.00 5.77 -14.25
CA GLY A 62 -2.78 6.68 -13.40
C GLY A 62 -4.22 6.93 -13.86
N VAL A 63 -4.77 6.08 -14.74
CA VAL A 63 -6.13 6.20 -15.33
C VAL A 63 -7.08 5.08 -14.88
N LEU A 64 -6.74 4.39 -13.79
CA LEU A 64 -7.52 3.27 -13.23
C LEU A 64 -8.97 3.67 -12.91
N GLY A 65 -9.18 4.84 -12.29
CA GLY A 65 -10.52 5.37 -12.00
C GLY A 65 -11.35 5.62 -13.26
N ASP A 66 -10.73 6.15 -14.31
CA ASP A 66 -11.42 6.38 -15.58
C ASP A 66 -11.82 5.05 -16.26
N LEU A 67 -10.96 4.03 -16.17
CA LEU A 67 -11.24 2.70 -16.70
C LEU A 67 -12.39 2.02 -15.95
N ASP A 68 -12.37 2.05 -14.61
CA ASP A 68 -13.44 1.53 -13.76
C ASP A 68 -14.80 2.16 -14.11
N TRP A 69 -14.83 3.48 -14.28
CA TRP A 69 -16.03 4.21 -14.72
C TRP A 69 -16.55 3.72 -16.08
N GLU A 70 -15.67 3.50 -17.05
CA GLU A 70 -16.08 2.98 -18.37
C GLU A 70 -16.61 1.55 -18.31
N CYS A 71 -16.00 0.69 -17.48
CA CYS A 71 -16.47 -0.68 -17.26
C CYS A 71 -17.88 -0.68 -16.65
N ARG A 72 -18.10 0.06 -15.56
CA ARG A 72 -19.42 0.20 -14.92
C ARG A 72 -20.47 0.78 -15.87
N ARG A 73 -20.10 1.80 -16.65
CA ARG A 73 -20.98 2.38 -17.69
C ARG A 73 -21.35 1.34 -18.74
N ALA A 74 -20.38 0.56 -19.25
CA ALA A 74 -20.61 -0.44 -20.28
C ALA A 74 -21.55 -1.56 -19.79
N ALA A 75 -21.32 -2.06 -18.58
CA ALA A 75 -22.14 -3.09 -17.92
C ALA A 75 -23.59 -2.61 -17.74
N MET A 76 -23.77 -1.47 -17.09
CA MET A 76 -25.10 -0.92 -16.80
C MET A 76 -25.87 -0.56 -18.07
N THR A 77 -25.21 0.04 -19.06
CA THR A 77 -25.86 0.41 -20.33
C THR A 77 -26.34 -0.82 -21.08
N GLY A 78 -25.55 -1.89 -21.12
CA GLY A 78 -25.94 -3.12 -21.82
C GLY A 78 -27.06 -3.85 -21.11
N ALA A 79 -27.02 -3.95 -19.77
CA ALA A 79 -28.08 -4.54 -18.97
C ALA A 79 -29.42 -3.81 -19.12
N LEU A 80 -29.43 -2.48 -19.02
CA LEU A 80 -30.64 -1.68 -19.24
C LEU A 80 -31.22 -1.88 -20.64
N ARG A 81 -30.37 -1.89 -21.68
CA ARG A 81 -30.80 -2.10 -23.07
C ARG A 81 -31.38 -3.49 -23.28
N ALA A 82 -30.83 -4.49 -22.61
CA ALA A 82 -31.32 -5.87 -22.67
C ALA A 82 -32.59 -6.07 -21.84
N GLY A 83 -32.97 -5.12 -20.97
CA GLY A 83 -34.17 -5.19 -20.14
C GLY A 83 -34.00 -6.03 -18.88
N VAL A 84 -32.79 -6.11 -18.31
CA VAL A 84 -32.56 -6.71 -16.99
C VAL A 84 -33.38 -5.95 -15.94
N ARG A 85 -34.20 -6.67 -15.19
CA ARG A 85 -35.11 -6.16 -14.16
C ARG A 85 -35.65 -7.31 -13.32
N GLY A 86 -36.38 -6.98 -12.25
CA GLY A 86 -37.11 -7.97 -11.47
C GLY A 86 -36.17 -8.93 -10.74
N PRO A 87 -36.37 -10.26 -10.75
CA PRO A 87 -35.54 -11.20 -9.98
C PRO A 87 -34.10 -11.35 -10.52
N LEU A 88 -33.83 -10.86 -11.74
CA LEU A 88 -32.50 -10.96 -12.35
C LEU A 88 -31.55 -9.91 -11.79
N HIS A 89 -30.40 -10.38 -11.33
CA HIS A 89 -29.33 -9.52 -10.82
C HIS A 89 -28.20 -9.35 -11.83
N LEU A 90 -27.58 -8.17 -11.82
CA LEU A 90 -26.37 -7.88 -12.57
C LEU A 90 -25.18 -7.81 -11.61
N PHE A 91 -24.18 -8.67 -11.82
CA PHE A 91 -22.95 -8.68 -11.06
C PHE A 91 -21.92 -7.80 -11.76
N ILE A 92 -21.33 -6.86 -11.02
CA ILE A 92 -20.39 -5.87 -11.51
C ILE A 92 -19.18 -5.80 -10.59
N ASN A 93 -18.02 -6.08 -11.16
CA ASN A 93 -16.71 -5.79 -10.57
C ASN A 93 -16.53 -4.29 -10.31
N LEU A 94 -16.06 -3.93 -9.10
CA LEU A 94 -15.75 -2.56 -8.70
C LEU A 94 -14.35 -2.51 -8.09
N GLU A 95 -13.52 -1.56 -8.56
CA GLU A 95 -12.22 -1.29 -7.95
C GLU A 95 -12.36 -0.33 -6.74
N PRO A 96 -12.18 -0.79 -5.48
CA PRO A 96 -12.51 0.01 -4.30
C PRO A 96 -11.62 1.25 -4.17
N SER A 97 -10.34 1.11 -4.53
CA SER A 97 -9.33 2.17 -4.39
C SER A 97 -9.64 3.44 -5.19
N VAL A 98 -10.46 3.33 -6.24
CA VAL A 98 -10.81 4.44 -7.15
C VAL A 98 -12.30 4.81 -7.12
N LEU A 99 -13.10 4.24 -6.23
CA LEU A 99 -14.54 4.53 -6.16
C LEU A 99 -14.86 6.04 -6.03
N GLY A 100 -13.99 6.79 -5.36
CA GLY A 100 -14.11 8.24 -5.17
C GLY A 100 -13.69 9.11 -6.35
N THR A 101 -13.10 8.54 -7.40
CA THR A 101 -12.59 9.35 -8.51
C THR A 101 -13.74 9.95 -9.32
N PRO A 102 -13.64 11.23 -9.74
CA PRO A 102 -14.64 11.81 -10.61
C PRO A 102 -14.73 11.03 -11.93
N PRO A 103 -15.92 10.99 -12.57
CA PRO A 103 -16.07 10.33 -13.86
C PRO A 103 -15.26 11.06 -14.94
N PRO A 104 -14.72 10.32 -15.93
CA PRO A 104 -14.08 10.96 -17.08
C PRO A 104 -15.12 11.73 -17.90
N TRP A 105 -14.69 12.77 -18.62
CA TRP A 105 -15.54 13.72 -19.36
C TRP A 105 -16.58 13.10 -20.31
N ARG A 106 -16.36 11.85 -20.73
CA ARG A 106 -17.18 11.10 -21.69
C ARG A 106 -18.18 10.14 -21.05
N VAL A 107 -18.17 10.00 -19.73
CA VAL A 107 -19.11 9.19 -18.95
C VAL A 107 -20.03 10.12 -18.19
N ASP A 108 -21.34 9.99 -18.42
CA ASP A 108 -22.34 10.67 -17.58
C ASP A 108 -22.56 9.85 -16.30
N PRO A 109 -22.16 10.35 -15.11
CA PRO A 109 -22.37 9.64 -13.86
C PRO A 109 -23.85 9.43 -13.53
N ARG A 110 -24.75 10.28 -14.04
CA ARG A 110 -26.19 10.14 -13.81
C ARG A 110 -26.73 8.88 -14.48
N GLN A 111 -26.26 8.59 -15.70
CA GLN A 111 -26.66 7.39 -16.42
C GLN A 111 -26.32 6.12 -15.63
N VAL A 112 -25.13 6.08 -15.02
CA VAL A 112 -24.71 4.93 -14.20
C VAL A 112 -25.51 4.87 -12.91
N SER A 113 -25.70 6.00 -12.23
CA SER A 113 -26.44 6.04 -10.96
C SER A 113 -27.93 5.73 -11.11
N GLU A 114 -28.58 6.19 -12.18
CA GLU A 114 -29.98 5.88 -12.47
C GLU A 114 -30.15 4.40 -12.83
N ALA A 115 -29.19 3.81 -13.55
CA ALA A 115 -29.21 2.39 -13.88
C ALA A 115 -29.17 1.49 -12.63
N VAL A 116 -28.34 1.84 -11.65
CA VAL A 116 -28.25 1.12 -10.37
C VAL A 116 -29.60 1.10 -9.64
N GLY A 117 -30.39 2.17 -9.73
CA GLY A 117 -31.73 2.22 -9.12
C GLY A 117 -32.81 1.42 -9.86
N ILE A 118 -32.52 0.89 -11.06
CA ILE A 118 -33.47 0.16 -11.91
C ILE A 118 -33.09 -1.32 -12.01
N VAL A 119 -31.79 -1.60 -12.14
CA VAL A 119 -31.24 -2.94 -12.31
C VAL A 119 -30.77 -3.45 -10.95
N PRO A 120 -31.37 -4.53 -10.40
CA PRO A 120 -30.86 -5.17 -9.20
C PRO A 120 -29.39 -5.54 -9.42
N THR A 121 -28.52 -5.04 -8.55
CA THR A 121 -27.08 -5.08 -8.78
C THR A 121 -26.38 -5.75 -7.61
N VAL A 122 -25.41 -6.59 -7.94
CA VAL A 122 -24.42 -7.13 -7.00
C VAL A 122 -23.07 -6.49 -7.32
N ILE A 123 -22.45 -5.87 -6.32
CA ILE A 123 -21.12 -5.29 -6.44
C ILE A 123 -20.09 -6.31 -5.98
N GLU A 124 -19.19 -6.69 -6.88
CA GLU A 124 -18.11 -7.62 -6.59
C GLU A 124 -16.87 -6.84 -6.15
N LEU A 125 -16.36 -7.20 -4.97
CA LEU A 125 -15.12 -6.69 -4.39
C LEU A 125 -14.09 -7.82 -4.40
N THR A 126 -12.86 -7.54 -4.81
CA THR A 126 -11.82 -8.58 -4.88
C THR A 126 -11.20 -8.86 -3.52
N GLU A 127 -10.86 -10.13 -3.26
CA GLU A 127 -10.16 -10.55 -2.04
C GLU A 127 -8.81 -9.83 -1.85
N ARG A 128 -8.10 -9.53 -2.94
CA ARG A 128 -6.75 -8.92 -2.91
C ARG A 128 -6.72 -7.54 -2.25
N ALA A 129 -7.83 -6.80 -2.31
CA ALA A 129 -7.94 -5.47 -1.73
C ALA A 129 -8.18 -5.50 -0.21
N LEU A 130 -8.60 -6.64 0.34
CA LEU A 130 -9.07 -6.75 1.72
C LEU A 130 -7.99 -6.40 2.75
N LEU A 131 -6.77 -6.87 2.53
CA LEU A 131 -5.65 -6.64 3.45
C LEU A 131 -4.77 -5.49 3.01
N THR A 132 -4.78 -5.09 1.75
CA THR A 132 -3.98 -3.97 1.25
C THR A 132 -4.63 -2.64 1.59
N ASP A 133 -5.90 -2.46 1.23
CA ASP A 133 -6.68 -1.26 1.51
C ASP A 133 -8.09 -1.59 2.07
N PRO A 134 -8.15 -2.13 3.31
CA PRO A 134 -9.43 -2.43 3.96
C PRO A 134 -10.33 -1.21 4.06
N ARG A 135 -9.78 0.01 4.15
CA ARG A 135 -10.55 1.24 4.23
C ARG A 135 -11.41 1.43 2.99
N SER A 136 -10.81 1.32 1.80
CA SER A 136 -11.52 1.51 0.54
C SER A 136 -12.51 0.37 0.27
N VAL A 137 -12.17 -0.87 0.61
CA VAL A 137 -13.11 -2.00 0.52
C VAL A 137 -14.35 -1.76 1.38
N LEU A 138 -14.17 -1.40 2.65
CA LEU A 138 -15.29 -1.15 3.56
C LEU A 138 -16.16 0.00 3.06
N TRP A 139 -15.55 1.06 2.55
CA TRP A 139 -16.25 2.17 1.93
C TRP A 139 -17.07 1.73 0.70
N ALA A 140 -16.51 0.90 -0.17
CA ALA A 140 -17.19 0.37 -1.34
C ALA A 140 -18.39 -0.51 -0.97
N ALA A 141 -18.25 -1.37 0.03
CA ALA A 141 -19.34 -2.18 0.54
C ALA A 141 -20.49 -1.32 1.10
N ASP A 142 -20.18 -0.28 1.87
CA ASP A 142 -21.22 0.63 2.39
C ASP A 142 -21.89 1.44 1.27
N TRP A 143 -21.11 1.93 0.31
CA TRP A 143 -21.61 2.64 -0.86
C TRP A 143 -22.61 1.80 -1.67
N ALA A 144 -22.34 0.50 -1.80
CA ALA A 144 -23.21 -0.46 -2.47
C ALA A 144 -24.53 -0.65 -1.70
N ARG A 145 -24.45 -0.91 -0.39
CA ARG A 145 -25.62 -1.10 0.47
C ARG A 145 -26.53 0.12 0.57
N GLU A 146 -25.95 1.32 0.62
CA GLU A 146 -26.70 2.59 0.58
C GLU A 146 -27.54 2.75 -0.69
N ARG A 147 -27.23 1.99 -1.74
CA ARG A 147 -27.95 1.95 -3.02
C ARG A 147 -28.79 0.69 -3.20
N SER A 148 -28.99 -0.08 -2.13
CA SER A 148 -29.71 -1.36 -2.13
C SER A 148 -29.09 -2.39 -3.06
N CYS A 149 -27.77 -2.30 -3.32
CA CYS A 149 -27.02 -3.36 -3.99
C CYS A 149 -26.61 -4.43 -2.97
N LEU A 150 -26.52 -5.67 -3.44
CA LEU A 150 -25.83 -6.73 -2.73
C LEU A 150 -24.30 -6.59 -2.90
N VAL A 151 -23.54 -7.15 -1.99
CA VAL A 151 -22.07 -7.19 -2.02
C VAL A 151 -21.61 -8.64 -2.15
N ALA A 152 -20.80 -8.92 -3.18
CA ALA A 152 -20.12 -10.18 -3.36
C ALA A 152 -18.62 -10.02 -3.06
N LEU A 153 -18.03 -11.04 -2.44
CA LEU A 153 -16.57 -11.17 -2.33
C LEU A 153 -16.07 -12.15 -3.39
N ASP A 154 -15.17 -11.67 -4.25
CA ASP A 154 -14.66 -12.40 -5.41
C ASP A 154 -13.32 -13.10 -5.18
N ASP A 155 -13.04 -14.14 -5.97
CA ASP A 155 -11.81 -14.95 -5.96
C ASP A 155 -11.50 -15.63 -4.60
N VAL A 156 -12.51 -15.95 -3.78
CA VAL A 156 -12.27 -16.59 -2.47
C VAL A 156 -11.72 -17.99 -2.65
N GLY A 157 -10.58 -18.25 -1.99
CA GLY A 157 -9.82 -19.49 -2.14
C GLY A 157 -8.40 -19.24 -2.68
N VAL A 158 -8.13 -18.05 -3.21
CA VAL A 158 -6.80 -17.68 -3.71
C VAL A 158 -5.88 -17.19 -2.59
N ASN A 159 -6.41 -16.47 -1.59
CA ASN A 159 -5.63 -16.00 -0.44
C ASN A 159 -6.38 -16.15 0.91
N PRO A 160 -6.19 -17.27 1.64
CA PRO A 160 -6.90 -17.58 2.89
C PRO A 160 -6.76 -16.53 3.98
N ASP A 161 -5.68 -15.75 3.96
CA ASP A 161 -5.42 -14.78 5.01
C ASP A 161 -6.56 -13.74 5.09
N SER A 162 -7.25 -13.50 3.98
CA SER A 162 -8.32 -12.50 3.90
C SER A 162 -9.63 -12.96 4.53
N MET A 163 -9.74 -14.21 4.99
CA MET A 163 -10.98 -14.76 5.57
C MET A 163 -11.40 -14.09 6.88
N ALA A 164 -10.43 -13.58 7.64
CA ALA A 164 -10.71 -12.82 8.87
C ALA A 164 -11.56 -11.55 8.60
N MET A 165 -11.62 -11.10 7.34
CA MET A 165 -12.43 -9.95 6.92
C MET A 165 -13.89 -10.31 6.60
N LEU A 166 -14.28 -11.59 6.51
CA LEU A 166 -15.66 -11.99 6.19
C LEU A 166 -16.66 -11.45 7.21
N SER A 167 -16.39 -11.60 8.51
CA SER A 167 -17.24 -11.09 9.59
C SER A 167 -17.30 -9.57 9.63
N VAL A 168 -16.25 -8.90 9.15
CA VAL A 168 -16.14 -7.44 9.06
C VAL A 168 -16.91 -6.89 7.86
N ILE A 169 -16.75 -7.50 6.68
CA ILE A 169 -17.38 -7.07 5.43
C ILE A 169 -18.86 -7.45 5.41
N ARG A 170 -19.17 -8.68 5.86
CA ARG A 170 -20.49 -9.33 5.81
C ARG A 170 -21.06 -9.42 4.40
N PRO A 171 -20.36 -10.04 3.44
CA PRO A 171 -20.86 -10.13 2.06
C PRO A 171 -22.19 -10.88 2.01
N ASP A 172 -23.04 -10.51 1.05
CA ASP A 172 -24.29 -11.22 0.76
C ASP A 172 -24.01 -12.48 -0.09
N ILE A 173 -22.89 -12.48 -0.82
CA ILE A 173 -22.45 -13.57 -1.69
C ILE A 173 -20.93 -13.79 -1.55
N ILE A 174 -20.51 -15.04 -1.39
CA ILE A 174 -19.10 -15.44 -1.46
C ILE A 174 -18.89 -16.24 -2.74
N LYS A 175 -17.99 -15.77 -3.61
CA LYS A 175 -17.64 -16.45 -4.86
C LYS A 175 -16.38 -17.30 -4.62
N LEU A 176 -16.55 -18.62 -4.69
CA LEU A 176 -15.46 -19.58 -4.58
C LEU A 176 -14.83 -19.78 -5.97
N ASP A 177 -13.54 -19.51 -6.06
CA ASP A 177 -12.76 -19.73 -7.28
C ASP A 177 -12.71 -21.22 -7.64
N ARG A 178 -12.48 -21.51 -8.93
CA ARG A 178 -12.39 -22.88 -9.46
C ARG A 178 -11.37 -23.75 -8.71
N VAL A 179 -10.31 -23.18 -8.12
CA VAL A 179 -9.35 -23.96 -7.30
C VAL A 179 -10.03 -24.73 -6.17
N MET A 180 -11.15 -24.22 -5.64
CA MET A 180 -11.94 -24.85 -4.58
C MET A 180 -12.72 -26.08 -5.06
N LEU A 181 -12.86 -26.29 -6.37
CA LEU A 181 -13.51 -27.45 -6.98
C LEU A 181 -12.53 -28.62 -7.23
N GLY A 182 -11.28 -28.49 -6.78
CA GLY A 182 -10.27 -29.55 -6.88
C GLY A 182 -10.69 -30.85 -6.18
N PRO A 183 -10.16 -32.02 -6.62
CA PRO A 183 -10.53 -33.33 -6.04
C PRO A 183 -10.00 -33.50 -4.63
N GLU A 184 -8.92 -32.80 -4.30
CA GLU A 184 -8.32 -32.76 -2.99
C GLU A 184 -8.07 -31.30 -2.62
N LEU A 185 -8.56 -30.90 -1.45
CA LEU A 185 -8.28 -29.59 -0.88
C LEU A 185 -7.10 -29.73 0.09
N ASP A 186 -6.07 -28.93 -0.14
CA ASP A 186 -4.94 -28.84 0.78
C ASP A 186 -5.38 -28.23 2.15
N PRO A 187 -4.49 -28.19 3.16
CA PRO A 187 -4.83 -27.62 4.46
C PRO A 187 -5.25 -26.15 4.44
N GLU A 188 -4.89 -25.43 3.39
CA GLU A 188 -5.11 -24.01 3.24
C GLU A 188 -6.51 -23.73 2.69
N HIS A 189 -6.87 -24.37 1.57
CA HIS A 189 -8.23 -24.32 1.03
C HIS A 189 -9.27 -24.89 2.02
N ARG A 190 -8.91 -25.91 2.83
CA ARG A 190 -9.82 -26.42 3.88
C ARG A 190 -10.08 -25.40 4.99
N ARG A 191 -9.08 -24.58 5.35
CA ARG A 191 -9.26 -23.48 6.32
C ARG A 191 -10.16 -22.39 5.74
N THR A 192 -9.95 -22.02 4.47
CA THR A 192 -10.84 -21.09 3.75
C THR A 192 -12.28 -21.59 3.74
N LEU A 193 -12.50 -22.84 3.33
CA LEU A 193 -13.83 -23.43 3.27
C LEU A 193 -14.51 -23.47 4.65
N ARG A 194 -13.74 -23.75 5.71
CA ARG A 194 -14.25 -23.71 7.08
C ARG A 194 -14.75 -22.32 7.45
N ALA A 195 -13.94 -21.28 7.24
CA ALA A 195 -14.32 -19.90 7.52
C ALA A 195 -15.54 -19.45 6.71
N VAL A 196 -15.64 -19.87 5.44
CA VAL A 196 -16.81 -19.61 4.60
C VAL A 196 -18.05 -20.29 5.16
N TRP A 197 -17.98 -21.55 5.58
CA TRP A 197 -19.13 -22.25 6.16
C TRP A 197 -19.56 -21.68 7.50
N ASP A 198 -18.63 -21.31 8.36
CA ASP A 198 -18.95 -20.66 9.63
C ASP A 198 -19.69 -19.33 9.34
N HIS A 199 -19.17 -18.50 8.42
CA HIS A 199 -19.83 -17.25 8.01
C HIS A 199 -21.24 -17.46 7.42
N VAL A 200 -21.40 -18.43 6.52
CA VAL A 200 -22.68 -18.72 5.85
C VAL A 200 -23.69 -19.34 6.81
N SER A 201 -23.25 -20.05 7.85
CA SER A 201 -24.16 -20.62 8.85
C SER A 201 -24.81 -19.55 9.73
N ASP A 202 -24.12 -18.43 9.94
CA ASP A 202 -24.53 -17.34 10.84
C ASP A 202 -25.13 -16.12 10.09
N SER A 203 -25.32 -16.22 8.78
CA SER A 203 -25.83 -15.15 7.92
C SER A 203 -26.73 -15.67 6.78
N ASP A 204 -27.39 -14.76 6.06
CA ASP A 204 -28.14 -15.11 4.85
C ASP A 204 -27.23 -15.17 3.58
N CYS A 205 -25.91 -15.21 3.77
CA CYS A 205 -24.91 -15.23 2.70
C CYS A 205 -25.06 -16.46 1.80
N ARG A 206 -24.87 -16.28 0.50
CA ARG A 206 -24.92 -17.36 -0.50
C ARG A 206 -23.54 -17.70 -1.04
N ILE A 207 -23.29 -18.99 -1.25
CA ILE A 207 -22.07 -19.45 -1.93
C ILE A 207 -22.35 -19.54 -3.43
N LEU A 208 -21.49 -18.92 -4.23
CA LEU A 208 -21.41 -19.03 -5.68
C LEU A 208 -20.12 -19.76 -6.04
N CYS A 209 -20.19 -20.90 -6.75
CA CYS A 209 -18.99 -21.56 -7.27
C CYS A 209 -18.76 -21.20 -8.74
N GLU A 210 -17.53 -20.80 -9.05
CA GLU A 210 -17.10 -20.44 -10.40
C GLU A 210 -16.35 -21.57 -11.10
N GLY A 211 -16.22 -21.45 -12.43
CA GLY A 211 -15.42 -22.38 -13.23
C GLY A 211 -16.03 -23.77 -13.40
N ILE A 212 -17.36 -23.89 -13.35
CA ILE A 212 -18.07 -25.15 -13.63
C ILE A 212 -17.89 -25.55 -15.11
N GLU A 213 -17.14 -26.64 -15.35
CA GLU A 213 -16.82 -27.14 -16.69
C GLU A 213 -17.40 -28.54 -16.94
N SER A 214 -17.96 -29.19 -15.93
CA SER A 214 -18.55 -30.53 -16.01
C SER A 214 -19.70 -30.76 -15.02
N GLU A 215 -20.43 -31.87 -15.16
CA GLU A 215 -21.40 -32.30 -14.13
C GLU A 215 -20.70 -32.73 -12.83
N ASP A 216 -19.45 -33.21 -12.87
CA ASP A 216 -18.68 -33.54 -11.66
C ASP A 216 -18.39 -32.28 -10.85
N ASP A 217 -18.08 -31.16 -11.51
CA ASP A 217 -17.90 -29.86 -10.86
C ASP A 217 -19.19 -29.38 -10.19
N LEU A 218 -20.36 -29.65 -10.78
CA LEU A 218 -21.66 -29.35 -10.16
C LEU A 218 -21.91 -30.17 -8.90
N ASP A 219 -21.55 -31.44 -8.90
CA ASP A 219 -21.66 -32.30 -7.73
C ASP A 219 -20.74 -31.85 -6.60
N ARG A 220 -19.53 -31.39 -6.94
CA ARG A 220 -18.59 -30.78 -6.00
C ARG A 220 -19.08 -29.44 -5.47
N ALA A 221 -19.56 -28.55 -6.33
CA ALA A 221 -20.15 -27.28 -5.90
C ALA A 221 -21.31 -27.51 -4.92
N ARG A 222 -22.15 -28.54 -5.17
CA ARG A 222 -23.21 -28.94 -4.23
C ARG A 222 -22.64 -29.43 -2.90
N ALA A 223 -21.56 -30.20 -2.91
CA ALA A 223 -20.89 -30.68 -1.70
C ALA A 223 -20.24 -29.54 -0.89
N LEU A 224 -19.82 -28.46 -1.56
CA LEU A 224 -19.31 -27.24 -0.93
C LEU A 224 -20.42 -26.34 -0.36
N GLY A 225 -21.70 -26.67 -0.60
CA GLY A 225 -22.84 -25.88 -0.13
C GLY A 225 -23.22 -24.71 -1.05
N ALA A 226 -22.76 -24.72 -2.31
CA ALA A 226 -23.11 -23.70 -3.28
C ALA A 226 -24.63 -23.64 -3.52
N SER A 227 -25.17 -22.43 -3.55
CA SER A 227 -26.54 -22.15 -4.00
C SER A 227 -26.56 -21.62 -5.44
N LEU A 228 -25.45 -21.00 -5.85
CA LEU A 228 -25.27 -20.37 -7.14
C LEU A 228 -24.08 -21.01 -7.86
N VAL A 229 -24.14 -21.07 -9.18
CA VAL A 229 -23.06 -21.62 -10.01
C VAL A 229 -22.88 -20.84 -11.31
N GLN A 230 -21.63 -20.75 -11.74
CA GLN A 230 -21.24 -20.11 -13.00
C GLN A 230 -20.10 -20.91 -13.65
N GLY A 231 -20.11 -21.03 -14.99
CA GLY A 231 -19.05 -21.71 -15.72
C GLY A 231 -19.41 -22.05 -17.15
N TYR A 232 -18.44 -22.51 -17.93
CA TYR A 232 -18.60 -22.78 -19.36
C TYR A 232 -19.58 -23.92 -19.67
N HIS A 233 -19.74 -24.89 -18.76
CA HIS A 233 -20.76 -25.94 -18.89
C HIS A 233 -22.19 -25.39 -18.79
N LEU A 234 -22.37 -24.24 -18.14
CA LEU A 234 -23.66 -23.62 -17.88
C LEU A 234 -23.98 -22.49 -18.86
N GLY A 235 -22.95 -21.78 -19.34
CA GLY A 235 -23.08 -20.77 -20.37
C GLY A 235 -21.80 -19.98 -20.55
N MET A 236 -21.47 -19.72 -21.82
CA MET A 236 -20.32 -18.89 -22.18
C MET A 236 -20.62 -17.39 -22.00
N PRO A 237 -19.61 -16.57 -21.67
CA PRO A 237 -19.71 -15.12 -21.78
C PRO A 237 -20.14 -14.69 -23.19
N GLY A 238 -21.21 -13.91 -23.31
CA GLY A 238 -21.74 -13.50 -24.61
C GLY A 238 -22.57 -12.22 -24.57
N PRO A 239 -23.16 -11.82 -25.71
CA PRO A 239 -24.12 -10.72 -25.74
C PRO A 239 -25.31 -11.01 -24.84
N LEU A 240 -25.77 -9.99 -24.11
CA LEU A 240 -26.93 -10.15 -23.22
C LEU A 240 -28.24 -10.10 -24.00
N GLN A 241 -29.03 -11.16 -23.85
CA GLN A 241 -30.38 -11.25 -24.41
C GLN A 241 -31.32 -11.80 -23.34
N ILE A 242 -32.23 -10.95 -22.86
CA ILE A 242 -33.24 -11.36 -21.88
C ILE A 242 -34.54 -11.65 -22.63
N THR A 243 -35.02 -12.89 -22.54
CA THR A 243 -36.33 -13.29 -23.07
C THR A 243 -37.38 -13.27 -21.95
N PRO A 244 -38.68 -13.16 -22.27
CA PRO A 244 -39.74 -13.29 -21.28
C PRO A 244 -39.66 -14.60 -20.48
N ASP A 245 -39.35 -15.72 -21.13
CA ASP A 245 -39.23 -17.03 -20.47
C ASP A 245 -38.14 -17.04 -19.38
N ILE A 246 -37.01 -16.34 -19.60
CA ILE A 246 -35.95 -16.21 -18.60
C ILE A 246 -36.45 -15.41 -17.39
N LEU A 247 -37.16 -14.30 -17.61
CA LEU A 247 -37.72 -13.48 -16.53
C LEU A 247 -38.78 -14.24 -15.73
N ASP A 248 -39.65 -14.98 -16.41
CA ASP A 248 -40.71 -15.77 -15.78
C ASP A 248 -40.11 -16.92 -14.97
N ALA A 249 -39.12 -17.63 -15.51
CA ALA A 249 -38.40 -18.67 -14.78
C ALA A 249 -37.68 -18.11 -13.56
N ALA A 250 -36.95 -17.00 -13.71
CA ALA A 250 -36.23 -16.34 -12.63
C ALA A 250 -37.17 -15.88 -11.50
N SER A 251 -38.42 -15.53 -11.82
CA SER A 251 -39.42 -15.12 -10.83
C SER A 251 -39.85 -16.26 -9.89
N GLY A 252 -39.60 -17.51 -10.31
CA GLY A 252 -39.83 -18.69 -9.47
C GLY A 252 -38.66 -19.04 -8.55
N SER A 253 -37.47 -18.43 -8.72
CA SER A 253 -36.33 -18.63 -7.83
C SER A 253 -36.26 -17.52 -6.80
N THR A 254 -36.01 -17.91 -5.54
CA THR A 254 -35.81 -16.98 -4.42
C THR A 254 -34.37 -16.98 -3.93
N VAL A 255 -33.44 -17.61 -4.65
CA VAL A 255 -32.05 -17.81 -4.19
C VAL A 255 -31.31 -16.48 -3.99
N LEU A 256 -31.65 -15.46 -4.78
CA LEU A 256 -31.16 -14.08 -4.67
C LEU A 256 -32.21 -13.11 -4.11
N ALA A 257 -33.32 -13.62 -3.56
CA ALA A 257 -34.27 -12.79 -2.81
C ALA A 257 -33.74 -12.55 -1.38
N VAL A 258 -32.51 -12.08 -1.30
CA VAL A 258 -31.82 -11.73 -0.06
C VAL A 258 -32.03 -10.24 0.16
N GLU A 259 -32.50 -9.86 1.34
CA GLU A 259 -32.50 -8.45 1.72
C GLU A 259 -31.05 -8.01 1.86
N PRO A 260 -30.61 -6.94 1.17
CA PRO A 260 -29.24 -6.45 1.32
C PRO A 260 -28.92 -6.28 2.79
N GLU A 261 -27.74 -6.76 3.20
CA GLU A 261 -27.23 -6.48 4.54
C GLU A 261 -27.36 -4.96 4.77
N ALA A 262 -28.03 -4.58 5.87
CA ALA A 262 -28.33 -3.19 6.13
C ALA A 262 -27.04 -2.38 6.03
N PRO A 263 -27.07 -1.15 5.46
CA PRO A 263 -25.92 -0.27 5.55
C PRO A 263 -25.53 -0.25 7.01
N SER A 264 -24.24 -0.51 7.30
CA SER A 264 -23.79 -0.40 8.67
C SER A 264 -24.05 1.03 9.09
N VAL A 265 -25.18 1.27 9.77
CA VAL A 265 -25.41 2.47 10.56
C VAL A 265 -24.21 2.45 11.46
N VAL A 266 -23.23 3.29 11.15
CA VAL A 266 -21.97 3.36 11.86
C VAL A 266 -22.36 3.25 13.33
N PRO A 267 -22.08 2.14 14.04
CA PRO A 267 -22.09 2.24 15.47
C PRO A 267 -20.93 3.19 15.69
N SER A 268 -21.29 4.44 15.99
CA SER A 268 -20.36 5.53 16.23
C SER A 268 -19.27 4.97 17.11
N VAL A 269 -18.01 5.35 16.85
CA VAL A 269 -16.90 5.41 17.84
C VAL A 269 -17.05 4.42 19.02
N PRO A 270 -16.12 3.49 19.30
CA PRO A 270 -16.16 2.57 20.46
C PRO A 270 -16.95 3.01 21.73
N ALA A 271 -16.93 4.29 22.11
CA ALA A 271 -17.95 4.99 22.91
C ALA A 271 -19.43 4.49 22.85
N ASP A 272 -19.95 4.04 21.70
CA ASP A 272 -21.34 3.60 21.59
C ASP A 272 -21.59 2.21 22.15
N LEU A 273 -20.55 1.36 22.15
CA LEU A 273 -20.60 0.09 22.86
C LEU A 273 -20.85 0.34 24.35
N LEU A 274 -20.15 1.31 24.94
CA LEU A 274 -20.30 1.65 26.36
C LEU A 274 -21.72 2.09 26.76
N ARG A 275 -22.57 2.48 25.80
CA ARG A 275 -23.98 2.83 26.05
C ARG A 275 -24.93 1.63 25.97
N ARG A 276 -24.50 0.54 25.34
CA ARG A 276 -25.36 -0.61 24.98
C ARG A 276 -25.09 -1.87 25.81
N VAL A 277 -23.88 -2.02 26.34
CA VAL A 277 -23.50 -3.14 27.21
C VAL A 277 -23.17 -2.68 28.64
N PRO A 278 -23.33 -3.55 29.65
CA PRO A 278 -22.98 -3.23 31.03
C PRO A 278 -21.51 -2.83 31.18
N THR A 279 -21.26 -1.64 31.72
CA THR A 279 -19.92 -1.12 31.94
C THR A 279 -19.40 -1.43 33.34
N ARG A 280 -18.07 -1.39 33.47
CA ARG A 280 -17.34 -1.51 34.74
C ARG A 280 -16.37 -0.35 34.85
N THR A 281 -15.88 -0.10 36.06
CA THR A 281 -14.83 0.89 36.29
C THR A 281 -13.59 0.22 36.87
N SER A 282 -12.46 0.38 36.20
CA SER A 282 -11.18 -0.19 36.61
C SER A 282 -10.01 0.73 36.22
N PRO A 283 -8.88 0.69 36.94
CA PRO A 283 -7.64 1.31 36.46
C PRO A 283 -7.17 0.69 35.15
N LEU A 284 -6.55 1.49 34.28
CA LEU A 284 -6.12 1.05 32.95
C LEU A 284 -5.21 -0.17 32.97
N ARG A 285 -4.30 -0.28 33.96
CA ARG A 285 -3.41 -1.43 34.11
C ARG A 285 -4.16 -2.77 34.20
N GLN A 286 -5.35 -2.80 34.83
CA GLN A 286 -6.15 -4.02 34.94
C GLN A 286 -6.83 -4.36 33.61
N ILE A 287 -7.29 -3.35 32.89
CA ILE A 287 -7.90 -3.51 31.56
C ILE A 287 -6.83 -4.00 30.56
N ALA A 288 -5.63 -3.44 30.62
CA ALA A 288 -4.49 -3.84 29.80
C ALA A 288 -4.09 -5.31 30.04
N THR A 289 -4.07 -5.77 31.29
CA THR A 289 -3.82 -7.20 31.61
C THR A 289 -4.87 -8.12 30.98
N LEU A 290 -6.14 -7.72 30.97
CA LEU A 290 -7.19 -8.49 30.29
C LEU A 290 -6.99 -8.49 28.77
N GLY A 291 -6.68 -7.33 28.18
CA GLY A 291 -6.39 -7.20 26.75
C GLY A 291 -5.25 -8.11 26.29
N SER A 292 -4.13 -8.13 27.02
CA SER A 292 -3.00 -9.01 26.72
C SER A 292 -3.37 -10.50 26.77
N GLY A 293 -4.30 -10.90 27.64
CA GLY A 293 -4.81 -12.28 27.65
C GLY A 293 -5.55 -12.67 26.37
N PHE A 294 -6.30 -11.74 25.76
CA PHE A 294 -6.99 -11.97 24.49
C PHE A 294 -6.02 -11.98 23.30
N GLU A 295 -5.03 -11.09 23.31
CA GLU A 295 -3.94 -11.07 22.33
C GLU A 295 -3.15 -12.40 22.34
N GLU A 296 -2.79 -12.90 23.53
CA GLU A 296 -2.10 -14.19 23.69
C GLU A 296 -2.95 -15.39 23.29
N ALA A 297 -4.27 -15.34 23.53
CA ALA A 297 -5.17 -16.40 23.11
C ALA A 297 -5.23 -16.48 21.58
N ALA A 298 -5.35 -15.34 20.90
CA ALA A 298 -5.32 -15.27 19.43
C ALA A 298 -4.00 -15.80 18.85
N ALA A 299 -2.88 -15.58 19.53
CA ALA A 299 -1.56 -16.04 19.09
C ALA A 299 -1.33 -17.56 19.18
N ARG A 300 -2.10 -18.28 20.02
CA ARG A 300 -1.82 -19.69 20.35
C ARG A 300 -2.42 -20.71 19.38
N ASP A 301 -3.48 -20.35 18.67
CA ASP A 301 -4.25 -21.30 17.87
C ASP A 301 -3.83 -21.35 16.39
N GLY A 302 -2.79 -20.60 16.00
CA GLY A 302 -2.33 -20.54 14.60
C GLY A 302 -3.43 -20.01 13.67
N THR A 303 -4.38 -19.28 14.24
CA THR A 303 -5.59 -18.83 13.58
C THR A 303 -5.35 -17.48 12.90
N ILE A 304 -5.97 -17.35 11.74
CA ILE A 304 -5.90 -16.21 10.83
C ILE A 304 -6.84 -15.13 11.39
N GLY A 305 -6.32 -14.25 12.27
CA GLY A 305 -7.12 -13.23 12.97
C GLY A 305 -6.72 -11.79 12.65
N LEU A 306 -7.65 -10.85 12.85
CA LEU A 306 -7.38 -9.41 12.86
C LEU A 306 -7.18 -8.95 14.31
N ILE A 307 -6.07 -8.28 14.60
CA ILE A 307 -5.82 -7.66 15.91
C ILE A 307 -5.69 -6.15 15.72
N LEU A 308 -6.64 -5.40 16.28
CA LEU A 308 -6.77 -3.97 16.05
C LEU A 308 -6.80 -3.23 17.38
N LEU A 309 -5.82 -2.36 17.60
CA LEU A 309 -5.70 -1.52 18.78
C LEU A 309 -5.90 -0.05 18.42
N SER A 310 -6.68 0.68 19.20
CA SER A 310 -6.69 2.14 19.22
C SER A 310 -6.33 2.68 20.59
N ILE A 311 -5.43 3.64 20.60
CA ILE A 311 -4.96 4.35 21.79
C ILE A 311 -5.04 5.85 21.55
N HIS A 312 -5.31 6.62 22.60
CA HIS A 312 -5.44 8.08 22.53
C HIS A 312 -4.23 8.83 23.11
N LEU A 313 -3.28 8.11 23.71
CA LEU A 313 -2.06 8.64 24.32
C LEU A 313 -0.87 7.79 23.82
N PRO A 314 0.15 8.38 23.18
CA PRO A 314 1.32 7.65 22.70
C PRO A 314 2.03 6.84 23.79
N GLU A 315 2.02 7.33 25.04
CA GLU A 315 2.66 6.69 26.19
C GLU A 315 2.03 5.33 26.56
N LEU A 316 0.85 5.03 26.01
CA LEU A 316 0.20 3.72 26.14
C LEU A 316 0.85 2.64 25.30
N PHE A 317 1.58 3.00 24.24
CA PHE A 317 2.29 2.07 23.38
C PHE A 317 3.75 1.96 23.80
N THR A 318 3.98 1.22 24.88
CA THR A 318 5.33 1.02 25.42
C THR A 318 6.19 0.16 24.50
N ALA A 319 7.52 0.17 24.69
CA ALA A 319 8.43 -0.73 23.97
C ALA A 319 8.06 -2.22 24.15
N THR A 320 7.53 -2.59 25.32
CA THR A 320 7.03 -3.94 25.58
C THR A 320 5.76 -4.25 24.77
N ALA A 321 4.85 -3.28 24.63
CA ALA A 321 3.68 -3.43 23.76
C ALA A 321 4.10 -3.52 22.29
N ALA A 322 5.07 -2.71 21.86
CA ALA A 322 5.62 -2.75 20.51
C ALA A 322 6.24 -4.12 20.18
N ALA A 323 7.10 -4.66 21.04
CA ALA A 323 7.69 -5.99 20.83
C ALA A 323 6.62 -7.10 20.73
N ARG A 324 5.59 -7.04 21.58
CA ARG A 324 4.48 -7.99 21.54
C ARG A 324 3.66 -7.88 20.25
N PHE A 325 3.35 -6.66 19.81
CA PHE A 325 2.61 -6.45 18.56
C PHE A 325 3.41 -6.86 17.31
N ALA A 326 4.75 -6.79 17.36
CA ALA A 326 5.61 -7.35 16.32
C ALA A 326 5.46 -8.89 16.24
N GLU A 327 5.52 -9.58 17.38
CA GLU A 327 5.34 -11.05 17.45
C GLU A 327 3.94 -11.48 16.97
N LEU A 328 2.90 -10.71 17.33
CA LEU A 328 1.55 -10.94 16.82
C LEU A 328 1.50 -10.76 15.29
N ALA A 329 2.19 -9.78 14.73
CA ALA A 329 2.20 -9.51 13.30
C ALA A 329 2.87 -10.62 12.47
N GLU A 330 3.73 -11.44 13.08
CA GLU A 330 4.35 -12.60 12.41
C GLU A 330 3.38 -13.77 12.20
N SER A 331 2.32 -13.84 13.02
CA SER A 331 1.43 -15.00 13.11
C SER A 331 -0.03 -14.71 12.78
N ASN A 332 -0.38 -13.43 12.56
CA ASN A 332 -1.74 -12.99 12.29
C ASN A 332 -1.84 -12.28 10.94
N THR A 333 -3.00 -12.37 10.30
CA THR A 333 -3.32 -11.75 9.02
C THR A 333 -3.01 -10.25 8.98
N LEU A 334 -3.47 -9.55 10.01
CA LEU A 334 -3.40 -8.11 10.07
C LEU A 334 -3.39 -7.68 11.52
N VAL A 335 -2.30 -7.04 11.90
CA VAL A 335 -2.17 -6.35 13.19
C VAL A 335 -2.13 -4.86 12.91
N GLY A 336 -3.03 -4.11 13.54
CA GLY A 336 -3.19 -2.68 13.30
C GLY A 336 -3.22 -1.86 14.59
N VAL A 337 -2.56 -0.72 14.60
CA VAL A 337 -2.54 0.24 15.73
C VAL A 337 -2.89 1.64 15.24
N VAL A 338 -3.94 2.22 15.83
CA VAL A 338 -4.43 3.58 15.54
C VAL A 338 -4.08 4.51 16.70
N GLY A 339 -3.36 5.60 16.42
CA GLY A 339 -3.06 6.64 17.41
C GLY A 339 -1.73 6.53 18.14
N ALA A 340 -0.81 5.66 17.69
CA ALA A 340 0.56 5.61 18.21
C ALA A 340 1.36 6.81 17.68
N GLY A 341 1.97 7.58 18.59
CA GLY A 341 2.84 8.72 18.26
C GLY A 341 4.29 8.33 17.96
N THR A 342 4.60 7.03 17.87
CA THR A 342 5.94 6.48 17.64
C THR A 342 5.97 5.61 16.39
N ALA A 343 7.17 5.31 15.87
CA ALA A 343 7.35 4.28 14.84
C ALA A 343 6.74 2.95 15.32
N LEU A 344 5.97 2.31 14.44
CA LEU A 344 5.40 0.99 14.70
C LEU A 344 6.43 -0.10 14.34
N PRO A 345 6.39 -1.27 15.01
CA PRO A 345 7.18 -2.43 14.62
C PRO A 345 6.87 -2.90 13.20
N ASP A 346 7.81 -3.63 12.60
CA ASP A 346 7.60 -4.30 11.31
C ASP A 346 6.37 -5.21 11.36
N GLY A 347 5.60 -5.24 10.27
CA GLY A 347 4.34 -6.00 10.16
C GLY A 347 3.12 -5.35 10.82
N VAL A 348 3.30 -4.36 11.72
CA VAL A 348 2.19 -3.66 12.37
C VAL A 348 1.72 -2.48 11.55
N ARG A 349 0.45 -2.50 11.12
CA ARG A 349 -0.15 -1.42 10.32
C ARG A 349 -0.52 -0.21 11.18
N GLY A 350 -0.17 0.98 10.71
CA GLY A 350 -0.46 2.24 11.39
C GLY A 350 -1.52 3.10 10.72
N ALA A 351 -1.91 4.14 11.43
CA ALA A 351 -2.68 5.24 10.88
C ALA A 351 -2.49 6.57 11.61
N HIS A 352 -2.50 7.66 10.83
CA HIS A 352 -2.37 9.04 11.31
C HIS A 352 -3.72 9.79 11.43
N ILE A 353 -4.86 9.10 11.49
CA ILE A 353 -6.13 9.77 11.85
C ILE A 353 -6.18 9.97 13.36
N LEU A 354 -6.60 11.17 13.80
CA LEU A 354 -6.81 11.53 15.21
C LEU A 354 -7.42 10.34 15.98
N PRO A 355 -6.79 9.88 17.07
CA PRO A 355 -7.30 8.76 17.83
C PRO A 355 -8.69 9.07 18.36
N LEU A 356 -9.41 8.02 18.74
CA LEU A 356 -10.69 8.18 19.43
C LEU A 356 -10.43 8.95 20.73
N ARG A 357 -10.85 10.22 20.77
CA ARG A 357 -10.58 11.11 21.93
C ARG A 357 -11.01 10.40 23.21
N GLU A 358 -10.10 10.25 24.16
CA GLU A 358 -10.35 9.66 25.49
C GLU A 358 -10.68 8.15 25.51
N HIS A 359 -10.65 7.46 24.36
CA HIS A 359 -11.00 6.04 24.28
C HIS A 359 -9.77 5.16 24.00
N VAL A 360 -9.84 3.93 24.47
CA VAL A 360 -8.96 2.81 24.09
C VAL A 360 -9.88 1.70 23.60
N ALA A 361 -9.53 1.07 22.49
CA ALA A 361 -10.29 -0.05 21.96
C ALA A 361 -9.33 -1.14 21.47
N LEU A 362 -9.58 -2.38 21.85
CA LEU A 362 -8.95 -3.56 21.29
C LEU A 362 -10.04 -4.41 20.65
N ALA A 363 -9.86 -4.79 19.39
CA ALA A 363 -10.71 -5.76 18.72
C ALA A 363 -9.82 -6.90 18.21
N VAL A 364 -10.20 -8.11 18.58
CA VAL A 364 -9.65 -9.36 18.07
C VAL A 364 -10.77 -10.03 17.30
N VAL A 365 -10.60 -10.13 15.98
CA VAL A 365 -11.55 -10.82 15.09
C VAL A 365 -10.90 -12.13 14.70
N ASP A 366 -11.53 -13.23 15.11
CA ASP A 366 -11.03 -14.57 14.87
C ASP A 366 -12.19 -15.50 14.47
N PRO A 367 -11.98 -16.44 13.53
CA PRO A 367 -12.97 -17.46 13.19
C PRO A 367 -13.45 -18.31 14.37
N ASP A 368 -12.59 -18.60 15.34
CA ASP A 368 -12.91 -19.45 16.50
C ASP A 368 -13.49 -18.66 17.69
N GLY A 369 -13.46 -17.33 17.62
CA GLY A 369 -14.07 -16.47 18.64
C GLY A 369 -13.60 -15.03 18.63
N SER A 370 -14.50 -14.11 18.29
CA SER A 370 -14.22 -12.68 18.25
C SER A 370 -14.46 -12.00 19.61
N THR A 371 -13.59 -11.05 19.99
CA THR A 371 -13.68 -10.31 21.26
C THR A 371 -13.29 -8.85 21.07
N ALA A 372 -14.01 -7.94 21.72
CA ALA A 372 -13.61 -6.55 21.80
C ALA A 372 -13.68 -6.00 23.22
N VAL A 373 -12.70 -5.17 23.56
CA VAL A 373 -12.62 -4.40 24.80
C VAL A 373 -12.61 -2.93 24.45
N VAL A 374 -13.52 -2.16 25.03
CA VAL A 374 -13.56 -0.71 24.87
C VAL A 374 -13.50 -0.05 26.24
N ALA A 375 -12.69 0.99 26.35
CA ALA A 375 -12.51 1.77 27.57
C ALA A 375 -12.53 3.27 27.26
N ARG A 376 -13.13 4.08 28.14
CA ARG A 376 -13.17 5.54 28.09
C ARG A 376 -12.63 6.13 29.39
N ASN A 377 -11.68 7.05 29.29
CA ASN A 377 -11.11 7.73 30.44
C ASN A 377 -12.19 8.56 31.18
N LEU A 378 -12.24 8.48 32.50
CA LEU A 378 -13.18 9.24 33.33
C LEU A 378 -12.70 10.66 33.70
N GLY A 379 -11.61 11.13 33.08
CA GLY A 379 -11.03 12.45 33.32
C GLY A 379 -9.92 12.46 34.38
N ASP A 380 -9.42 11.29 34.78
CA ASP A 380 -8.30 11.18 35.72
C ASP A 380 -7.00 11.66 35.04
N THR A 381 -6.22 12.50 35.73
CA THR A 381 -4.98 13.12 35.19
C THR A 381 -3.68 12.55 35.77
N GLY A 382 -3.78 11.63 36.73
CA GLY A 382 -2.63 10.96 37.37
C GLY A 382 -1.82 10.04 36.45
N PRO A 383 -0.93 9.19 36.99
CA PRO A 383 -0.16 8.22 36.20
C PRO A 383 -1.07 7.39 35.30
N VAL A 384 -0.69 7.23 34.03
CA VAL A 384 -1.57 6.70 32.98
C VAL A 384 -2.16 5.33 33.31
N GLY A 385 -1.37 4.42 33.89
CA GLY A 385 -1.82 3.09 34.32
C GLY A 385 -2.81 3.09 35.50
N ASP A 386 -2.84 4.17 36.28
CA ASP A 386 -3.70 4.31 37.46
C ASP A 386 -4.98 5.09 37.19
N ARG A 387 -5.06 5.78 36.05
CA ARG A 387 -6.28 6.45 35.58
C ARG A 387 -7.41 5.44 35.47
N ARG A 388 -8.59 5.80 35.97
CA ARG A 388 -9.79 4.97 35.89
C ARG A 388 -10.50 5.17 34.55
N TYR A 389 -10.94 4.05 34.00
CA TYR A 389 -11.72 4.00 32.79
C TYR A 389 -13.06 3.35 33.07
N GLU A 390 -14.10 3.87 32.45
CA GLU A 390 -15.31 3.12 32.19
C GLU A 390 -15.05 2.18 31.03
N TRP A 391 -15.32 0.89 31.17
CA TRP A 391 -15.01 -0.09 30.13
C TRP A 391 -16.05 -1.19 30.02
N ALA A 392 -16.10 -1.80 28.84
CA ALA A 392 -16.93 -2.95 28.53
C ALA A 392 -16.16 -3.97 27.69
N ILE A 393 -16.61 -5.22 27.77
CA ILE A 393 -16.17 -6.32 26.92
C ILE A 393 -17.38 -6.90 26.21
N THR A 394 -17.21 -7.28 24.94
CA THR A 394 -18.22 -7.98 24.16
C THR A 394 -17.58 -9.13 23.38
N HIS A 395 -18.33 -10.21 23.25
CA HIS A 395 -18.06 -11.34 22.36
C HIS A 395 -19.15 -11.46 21.28
N ASP A 396 -20.07 -10.49 21.20
CA ASP A 396 -21.07 -10.42 20.15
C ASP A 396 -20.37 -10.05 18.83
N GLU A 397 -20.43 -10.95 17.85
CA GLU A 397 -19.71 -10.80 16.59
C GLU A 397 -20.08 -9.53 15.83
N ARG A 398 -21.35 -9.10 15.89
CA ARG A 398 -21.79 -7.88 15.20
C ARG A 398 -21.20 -6.64 15.83
N GLU A 399 -21.16 -6.56 17.16
CA GLU A 399 -20.51 -5.45 17.87
C GLU A 399 -18.98 -5.47 17.67
N VAL A 400 -18.34 -6.65 17.72
CA VAL A 400 -16.90 -6.77 17.48
C VAL A 400 -16.54 -6.37 16.05
N ALA A 401 -17.27 -6.86 15.05
CA ALA A 401 -17.11 -6.48 13.65
C ALA A 401 -17.33 -4.97 13.44
N GLY A 402 -18.32 -4.37 14.11
CA GLY A 402 -18.55 -2.92 14.08
C GLY A 402 -17.35 -2.12 14.58
N ILE A 403 -16.73 -2.55 15.68
CA ILE A 403 -15.51 -1.93 16.23
C ILE A 403 -14.33 -2.14 15.28
N ALA A 404 -14.13 -3.36 14.77
CA ALA A 404 -13.08 -3.67 13.80
C ALA A 404 -13.22 -2.80 12.54
N ARG A 405 -14.43 -2.66 11.97
CA ARG A 405 -14.72 -1.74 10.85
C ARG A 405 -14.31 -0.31 11.18
N ALA A 406 -14.64 0.18 12.37
CA ALA A 406 -14.28 1.54 12.79
C ALA A 406 -12.75 1.74 12.88
N LEU A 407 -12.01 0.74 13.34
CA LEU A 407 -10.55 0.79 13.43
C LEU A 407 -9.88 0.62 12.05
N LEU A 408 -10.33 -0.34 11.24
CA LEU A 408 -9.81 -0.58 9.89
C LEU A 408 -9.99 0.62 8.96
N ARG A 409 -11.12 1.34 9.05
CA ARG A 409 -11.34 2.59 8.29
C ARG A 409 -10.33 3.68 8.62
N ARG A 410 -9.65 3.56 9.76
CA ARG A 410 -8.62 4.51 10.16
C ARG A 410 -7.24 4.11 9.67
N LEU A 411 -6.95 2.82 9.47
CA LEU A 411 -5.66 2.30 9.00
C LEU A 411 -5.22 2.92 7.66
N ALA A 412 -3.92 3.18 7.53
CA ALA A 412 -3.33 3.59 6.26
C ALA A 412 -3.32 2.40 5.28
N PRO A 413 -3.61 2.61 3.99
CA PRO A 413 -3.44 1.57 2.98
C PRO A 413 -1.97 1.16 2.88
N LEU A 414 -1.70 -0.10 2.59
CA LEU A 414 -0.37 -0.51 2.15
C LEU A 414 -0.13 0.09 0.75
N PRO A 415 1.07 0.61 0.45
CA PRO A 415 1.39 1.04 -0.91
C PRO A 415 1.11 -0.12 -1.86
N SER A 416 0.44 0.16 -2.98
CA SER A 416 0.01 -0.84 -3.96
C SER A 416 1.21 -1.41 -4.74
N THR A 417 2.10 -2.12 -4.08
CA THR A 417 3.02 -3.05 -4.74
C THR A 417 2.25 -4.36 -4.93
N ASP A 418 1.72 -4.57 -6.14
CA ASP A 418 1.08 -5.83 -6.47
C ASP A 418 2.06 -7.00 -6.26
N VAL A 419 1.55 -8.17 -5.86
CA VAL A 419 2.28 -9.43 -5.70
C VAL A 419 2.89 -9.91 -7.04
N ALA A 420 2.49 -9.33 -8.18
CA ALA A 420 3.19 -9.44 -9.46
C ALA A 420 4.50 -8.63 -9.49
N GLN A 421 4.58 -7.49 -8.80
CA GLN A 421 5.84 -6.85 -8.46
C GLN A 421 6.57 -7.65 -7.39
N GLY A 422 5.89 -8.29 -6.42
CA GLY A 422 6.52 -9.27 -5.50
C GLY A 422 7.17 -10.46 -6.22
N HIS A 423 6.52 -11.03 -7.25
CA HIS A 423 7.06 -12.09 -8.10
C HIS A 423 8.10 -11.57 -9.10
N ARG A 424 7.95 -10.35 -9.64
CA ARG A 424 9.00 -9.70 -10.44
C ARG A 424 10.21 -9.32 -9.59
N ILE A 425 10.02 -8.88 -8.35
CA ILE A 425 11.05 -8.56 -7.35
C ILE A 425 11.70 -9.87 -6.89
N ALA A 426 10.97 -10.96 -6.72
CA ALA A 426 11.54 -12.28 -6.47
C ALA A 426 12.31 -12.81 -7.70
N ALA A 427 11.83 -12.51 -8.92
CA ALA A 427 12.49 -12.87 -10.19
C ALA A 427 13.69 -11.96 -10.54
N HIS A 428 13.75 -10.72 -10.04
CA HIS A 428 14.88 -9.79 -10.19
C HIS A 428 15.85 -9.83 -9.00
N ALA A 429 15.39 -10.22 -7.81
CA ALA A 429 16.24 -10.57 -6.67
C ALA A 429 17.02 -11.87 -6.92
N THR A 430 16.52 -12.72 -7.82
CA THR A 430 17.27 -13.84 -8.38
C THR A 430 18.20 -13.43 -9.54
N SER A 431 18.10 -12.20 -10.05
CA SER A 431 18.98 -11.67 -11.13
C SER A 431 20.05 -10.67 -10.66
N GLY A 432 20.07 -10.27 -9.38
CA GLY A 432 21.16 -9.50 -8.77
C GLY A 432 21.28 -8.02 -9.16
N ASP A 433 20.26 -7.41 -9.76
CA ASP A 433 20.34 -6.05 -10.31
C ASP A 433 19.61 -4.99 -9.46
N HIS A 434 19.96 -4.90 -8.17
CA HIS A 434 19.36 -3.96 -7.19
C HIS A 434 19.63 -2.48 -7.49
N ARG A 435 20.60 -2.19 -8.38
CA ARG A 435 21.07 -0.84 -8.68
C ARG A 435 20.11 -0.06 -9.57
N ASN A 436 19.56 -0.71 -10.60
CA ASN A 436 18.62 -0.07 -11.53
C ASN A 436 17.36 0.42 -10.80
N LEU A 437 16.87 -0.36 -9.83
CA LEU A 437 15.68 -0.01 -9.04
C LEU A 437 15.88 1.21 -8.12
N LEU A 438 17.05 1.34 -7.47
CA LEU A 438 17.33 2.49 -6.60
C LEU A 438 17.54 3.78 -7.41
N SER A 439 18.13 3.67 -8.60
CA SER A 439 18.25 4.79 -9.54
C SER A 439 16.88 5.23 -10.08
N GLU A 440 15.99 4.30 -10.42
CA GLU A 440 14.60 4.62 -10.81
C GLU A 440 13.81 5.29 -9.68
N LEU A 441 14.04 4.86 -8.44
CA LEU A 441 13.43 5.49 -7.26
C LEU A 441 13.91 6.93 -7.07
N ALA A 442 15.22 7.17 -7.20
CA ALA A 442 15.78 8.52 -7.17
C ALA A 442 15.19 9.39 -8.30
N GLU A 443 15.12 8.88 -9.53
CA GLU A 443 14.58 9.63 -10.66
C GLU A 443 13.08 9.99 -10.47
N THR A 444 12.32 9.08 -9.88
CA THR A 444 10.89 9.30 -9.57
C THR A 444 10.71 10.30 -8.43
N ALA A 445 11.56 10.23 -7.39
CA ALA A 445 11.50 11.16 -6.27
C ALA A 445 11.84 12.61 -6.70
N ALA A 446 12.83 12.80 -7.58
CA ALA A 446 13.17 14.13 -8.10
C ALA A 446 12.01 14.77 -8.87
N ARG A 447 11.27 14.00 -9.67
CA ARG A 447 10.10 14.49 -10.42
C ARG A 447 8.91 14.83 -9.53
N ALA A 448 8.78 14.13 -8.41
CA ALA A 448 7.61 14.22 -7.55
C ALA A 448 7.68 15.40 -6.57
N VAL A 449 8.87 15.82 -6.14
CA VAL A 449 9.04 16.94 -5.19
C VAL A 449 9.06 18.27 -5.93
N PRO A 450 8.09 19.18 -5.69
CA PRO A 450 8.09 20.53 -6.27
C PRO A 450 9.42 21.25 -6.02
N GLY A 451 10.01 21.80 -7.08
CA GLY A 451 11.26 22.57 -7.00
C GLY A 451 12.54 21.74 -6.86
N ALA A 452 12.47 20.41 -6.64
CA ALA A 452 13.66 19.57 -6.61
C ALA A 452 14.21 19.32 -8.03
N GLU A 453 15.51 19.54 -8.20
CA GLU A 453 16.21 19.28 -9.47
C GLU A 453 17.06 18.01 -9.38
N SER A 454 17.73 17.83 -8.23
CA SER A 454 18.60 16.68 -7.97
C SER A 454 18.17 15.96 -6.70
N VAL A 455 18.32 14.64 -6.67
CA VAL A 455 18.11 13.82 -5.48
C VAL A 455 19.14 12.70 -5.39
N GLY A 456 19.66 12.50 -4.19
CA GLY A 456 20.56 11.40 -3.86
C GLY A 456 20.04 10.56 -2.72
N LEU A 457 20.31 9.27 -2.80
CA LEU A 457 20.22 8.31 -1.70
C LEU A 457 21.63 8.00 -1.24
N SER A 458 21.87 8.14 0.07
CA SER A 458 23.22 8.06 0.64
C SER A 458 23.23 7.21 1.89
N LEU A 459 24.34 6.51 2.12
CA LEU A 459 24.60 5.73 3.31
C LEU A 459 25.80 6.28 4.04
N VAL A 460 25.68 6.40 5.36
CA VAL A 460 26.80 6.70 6.27
C VAL A 460 27.08 5.44 7.06
N SER A 461 28.28 4.88 6.91
CA SER A 461 28.74 3.70 7.66
C SER A 461 30.06 4.01 8.37
N ARG A 462 30.31 3.36 9.51
CA ARG A 462 31.60 3.46 10.22
C ARG A 462 32.80 3.01 9.37
N ASP A 463 32.60 2.03 8.49
CA ASP A 463 33.70 1.42 7.71
C ASP A 463 33.96 2.14 6.37
N GLN A 464 32.92 2.73 5.76
CA GLN A 464 32.99 3.30 4.40
C GLN A 464 32.76 4.82 4.35
N GLY A 465 32.40 5.45 5.46
CA GLY A 465 32.00 6.86 5.48
C GLY A 465 30.68 7.11 4.75
N LEU A 466 30.45 8.34 4.32
CA LEU A 466 29.31 8.75 3.51
C LEU A 466 29.51 8.33 2.04
N THR A 467 28.56 7.57 1.50
CA THR A 467 28.58 7.06 0.12
C THR A 467 27.20 7.20 -0.51
N THR A 468 27.13 7.79 -1.70
CA THR A 468 25.91 7.83 -2.52
C THR A 468 25.66 6.46 -3.18
N ILE A 469 24.49 5.89 -2.94
CA ILE A 469 24.07 4.57 -3.45
C ILE A 469 23.19 4.66 -4.70
N ALA A 470 22.49 5.78 -4.89
CA ALA A 470 21.74 6.10 -6.08
C ALA A 470 21.54 7.61 -6.19
N ALA A 471 21.48 8.13 -7.42
CA ALA A 471 21.22 9.54 -7.68
C ALA A 471 20.57 9.69 -9.06
N ASN A 472 19.76 10.72 -9.25
CA ASN A 472 19.21 11.06 -10.56
C ASN A 472 20.21 11.84 -11.45
N ASP A 473 21.21 12.49 -10.85
CA ASP A 473 22.28 13.21 -11.55
C ASP A 473 23.62 13.20 -10.77
N GLN A 474 24.58 14.03 -11.21
CA GLN A 474 25.94 14.07 -10.65
C GLN A 474 26.10 14.89 -9.35
N TYR A 475 25.16 15.78 -9.01
CA TYR A 475 25.31 16.72 -7.90
C TYR A 475 25.27 16.02 -6.53
N PRO A 476 24.35 15.10 -6.24
CA PRO A 476 24.35 14.39 -4.96
C PRO A 476 25.65 13.64 -4.67
N VAL A 477 26.26 13.04 -5.71
CA VAL A 477 27.54 12.34 -5.60
C VAL A 477 28.68 13.30 -5.27
N LEU A 478 28.71 14.47 -5.90
CA LEU A 478 29.71 15.51 -5.63
C LEU A 478 29.56 16.08 -4.21
N LEU A 479 28.34 16.36 -3.78
CA LEU A 479 28.06 16.99 -2.49
C LEU A 479 28.36 16.04 -1.32
N ASP A 480 28.06 14.75 -1.45
CA ASP A 480 28.45 13.73 -0.46
C ASP A 480 29.97 13.59 -0.34
N GLN A 481 30.70 13.65 -1.46
CA GLN A 481 32.17 13.64 -1.43
C GLN A 481 32.74 14.86 -0.72
N LEU A 482 32.11 16.04 -0.86
CA LEU A 482 32.54 17.25 -0.15
C LEU A 482 32.28 17.15 1.35
N GLN A 483 31.12 16.63 1.77
CA GLN A 483 30.85 16.34 3.18
C GLN A 483 31.93 15.40 3.75
N GLN A 484 32.21 14.30 3.04
CA GLN A 484 33.23 13.32 3.46
C GLN A 484 34.64 13.91 3.54
N LEU A 485 35.02 14.79 2.60
CA LEU A 485 36.35 15.39 2.53
C LEU A 485 36.62 16.39 3.65
N TYR A 486 35.62 17.22 3.98
CA TYR A 486 35.73 18.25 5.02
C TYR A 486 35.25 17.77 6.39
N GLY A 487 34.59 16.61 6.46
CA GLY A 487 34.12 15.98 7.69
C GLY A 487 32.91 16.68 8.34
N VAL A 488 32.24 17.58 7.61
CA VAL A 488 31.13 18.41 8.10
C VAL A 488 30.01 18.45 7.07
N GLY A 489 28.76 18.50 7.54
CA GLY A 489 27.60 18.65 6.67
C GLY A 489 26.35 17.90 7.15
N PRO A 490 25.22 18.11 6.45
CA PRO A 490 23.89 17.66 6.89
C PRO A 490 23.74 16.14 7.03
N SER A 491 24.53 15.34 6.30
CA SER A 491 24.48 13.87 6.39
C SER A 491 25.49 13.30 7.40
N LEU A 492 26.49 14.07 7.84
CA LEU A 492 27.54 13.60 8.75
C LEU A 492 27.34 14.05 10.20
N GLU A 493 26.81 15.26 10.40
CA GLU A 493 26.58 15.86 11.72
C GLU A 493 25.12 16.25 11.92
N PRO A 494 24.16 15.34 11.74
CA PRO A 494 22.78 15.69 12.03
C PRO A 494 22.55 15.67 13.56
N SER A 495 21.72 16.57 14.09
CA SER A 495 21.32 16.51 15.51
C SER A 495 20.59 15.19 15.78
N ASP A 496 20.63 14.68 17.02
CA ASP A 496 19.87 13.47 17.40
C ASP A 496 18.34 13.67 17.23
N ASP A 497 17.87 14.92 17.28
CA ASP A 497 16.47 15.30 17.08
C ASP A 497 16.12 15.59 15.59
N ASP A 498 17.11 15.68 14.69
CA ASP A 498 16.88 16.09 13.30
C ASP A 498 16.54 14.89 12.40
N THR A 499 15.25 14.64 12.23
CA THR A 499 14.73 13.71 11.20
C THR A 499 14.65 14.36 9.81
N VAL A 500 14.57 15.69 9.76
CA VAL A 500 14.51 16.50 8.53
C VAL A 500 15.42 17.71 8.67
N ILE A 501 16.31 17.91 7.70
CA ILE A 501 17.17 19.09 7.60
C ILE A 501 16.73 19.87 6.37
N HIS A 502 16.18 21.06 6.59
CA HIS A 502 15.84 21.98 5.53
C HIS A 502 16.77 23.21 5.58
N ILE A 503 17.43 23.48 4.47
CA ILE A 503 18.27 24.65 4.21
C ILE A 503 17.62 25.43 3.07
N SER A 504 16.84 26.45 3.40
CA SER A 504 16.12 27.26 2.41
C SER A 504 17.06 28.13 1.57
N ASP A 505 18.17 28.60 2.15
CA ASP A 505 19.23 29.31 1.44
C ASP A 505 20.61 28.86 1.94
N LEU A 506 21.30 28.09 1.10
CA LEU A 506 22.62 27.55 1.42
C LEU A 506 23.70 28.64 1.48
N THR A 507 23.47 29.81 0.86
CA THR A 507 24.44 30.91 0.88
C THR A 507 24.50 31.63 2.23
N SER A 508 23.45 31.51 3.03
CA SER A 508 23.31 32.16 4.34
C SER A 508 23.21 31.18 5.52
N ASP A 509 23.32 29.87 5.30
CA ASP A 509 23.25 28.87 6.37
C ASP A 509 24.48 28.94 7.29
N GLU A 510 24.22 29.21 8.59
CA GLU A 510 25.26 29.36 9.63
C GLU A 510 25.55 28.05 10.38
N ARG A 511 24.80 26.96 10.15
CA ARG A 511 24.99 25.68 10.86
C ARG A 511 26.27 24.99 10.40
N TRP A 512 26.59 25.08 9.10
CA TRP A 512 27.83 24.54 8.54
C TRP A 512 28.56 25.56 7.63
N PRO A 513 29.20 26.60 8.19
CA PRO A 513 29.79 27.70 7.41
C PRO A 513 30.91 27.26 6.44
N GLU A 514 31.60 26.17 6.75
CA GLU A 514 32.62 25.59 5.86
C GLU A 514 32.00 24.81 4.70
N TYR A 515 30.96 24.01 4.97
CA TYR A 515 30.20 23.28 3.96
C TYR A 515 29.52 24.25 2.95
N SER A 516 28.83 25.27 3.46
CA SER A 516 28.18 26.30 2.65
C SER A 516 29.19 27.04 1.75
N ARG A 517 30.36 27.43 2.29
CA ARG A 517 31.41 28.12 1.52
C ARG A 517 31.98 27.26 0.40
N VAL A 518 32.19 25.97 0.66
CA VAL A 518 32.73 25.03 -0.31
C VAL A 518 31.72 24.77 -1.43
N ILE A 519 30.45 24.53 -1.12
CA ILE A 519 29.42 24.27 -2.13
C ILE A 519 29.20 25.48 -3.03
N ASN A 520 29.09 26.69 -2.46
CA ASN A 520 28.89 27.92 -3.24
C ASN A 520 29.99 28.17 -4.29
N SER A 521 31.16 27.55 -4.13
CA SER A 521 32.26 27.65 -5.10
C SER A 521 32.34 26.47 -6.08
N ALA A 522 31.66 25.35 -5.80
CA ALA A 522 31.82 24.07 -6.50
C ALA A 522 30.56 23.60 -7.25
N ALA A 523 29.35 23.98 -6.80
CA ALA A 523 28.09 23.61 -7.42
C ALA A 523 27.05 24.74 -7.25
N PRO A 524 26.18 24.98 -8.24
CA PRO A 524 25.20 26.08 -8.17
C PRO A 524 23.98 25.70 -7.31
N ILE A 525 24.15 25.21 -6.08
CA ILE A 525 23.05 24.74 -5.22
C ILE A 525 22.60 25.84 -4.26
N GLY A 526 21.33 26.21 -4.31
CA GLY A 526 20.73 27.26 -3.49
C GLY A 526 19.95 26.73 -2.28
N THR A 527 19.38 25.53 -2.36
CA THR A 527 18.59 24.93 -1.26
C THR A 527 18.83 23.42 -1.15
N VAL A 528 18.72 22.90 0.08
CA VAL A 528 18.91 21.49 0.42
C VAL A 528 17.79 21.03 1.34
N LEU A 529 17.18 19.88 1.05
CA LEU A 529 16.23 19.22 1.92
C LEU A 529 16.62 17.75 2.10
N SER A 530 17.05 17.39 3.30
CA SER A 530 17.52 16.05 3.63
C SER A 530 16.62 15.37 4.65
N PHE A 531 16.28 14.11 4.41
CA PHE A 531 15.55 13.25 5.34
C PHE A 531 16.43 12.11 5.77
N ARG A 532 16.48 11.87 7.08
CA ARG A 532 17.09 10.65 7.60
C ARG A 532 16.09 9.51 7.45
N LEU A 533 16.42 8.53 6.62
CA LEU A 533 15.58 7.37 6.35
C LEU A 533 15.63 6.38 7.50
N PHE A 534 16.82 6.04 8.00
CA PHE A 534 16.94 5.10 9.12
C PHE A 534 18.25 5.33 9.87
N THR A 535 18.29 4.83 11.11
CA THR A 535 19.49 4.78 11.94
C THR A 535 19.61 3.37 12.51
N GLY A 536 20.61 2.62 12.05
CA GLY A 536 20.99 1.33 12.60
C GLY A 536 22.23 1.44 13.50
N LEU A 537 22.68 0.31 14.08
CA LEU A 537 23.82 0.27 15.01
C LEU A 537 25.12 0.87 14.42
N ASP A 538 25.38 0.68 13.12
CA ASP A 538 26.60 1.15 12.45
C ASP A 538 26.34 1.81 11.07
N THR A 539 25.07 2.04 10.69
CA THR A 539 24.73 2.64 9.39
C THR A 539 23.50 3.52 9.47
N SER A 540 23.56 4.72 8.87
CA SER A 540 22.41 5.59 8.64
C SER A 540 22.17 5.81 7.16
N GLY A 541 20.91 5.92 6.77
CA GLY A 541 20.51 6.22 5.40
C GLY A 541 19.86 7.58 5.27
N PHE A 542 20.11 8.25 4.14
CA PHE A 542 19.59 9.57 3.84
C PHE A 542 19.01 9.60 2.43
N ILE A 543 17.95 10.38 2.26
CA ILE A 543 17.52 10.89 0.95
C ILE A 543 17.64 12.41 1.00
N THR A 544 18.29 13.00 0.01
CA THR A 544 18.55 14.44 -0.01
C THR A 544 18.18 15.01 -1.36
N PHE A 545 17.31 16.02 -1.34
CA PHE A 545 16.85 16.80 -2.48
C PHE A 545 17.62 18.12 -2.54
N TYR A 546 17.92 18.56 -3.76
CA TYR A 546 18.68 19.77 -4.04
C TYR A 546 18.01 20.57 -5.15
N ALA A 547 18.11 21.90 -5.07
CA ALA A 547 17.73 22.79 -6.15
C ALA A 547 18.71 23.97 -6.25
N GLN A 548 18.81 24.58 -7.43
CA GLN A 548 19.79 25.63 -7.67
C GLN A 548 19.35 27.00 -7.15
N GLU A 549 18.04 27.26 -7.20
CA GLU A 549 17.45 28.48 -6.66
C GLU A 549 17.23 28.37 -5.15
N SER A 550 17.61 29.40 -4.39
CA SER A 550 17.24 29.50 -2.97
C SER A 550 15.71 29.55 -2.85
N ASP A 551 15.18 29.00 -1.74
CA ASP A 551 13.76 28.88 -1.42
C ASP A 551 12.91 28.02 -2.40
N ALA A 552 13.53 27.31 -3.36
CA ALA A 552 12.81 26.48 -4.32
C ALA A 552 12.11 25.26 -3.69
N LEU A 553 12.62 24.75 -2.56
CA LEU A 553 12.03 23.64 -1.80
C LEU A 553 11.13 24.18 -0.69
N ASP A 554 9.97 24.70 -1.08
CA ASP A 554 9.01 25.32 -0.16
C ASP A 554 8.30 24.31 0.78
N ALA A 555 7.35 24.79 1.59
CA ALA A 555 6.60 23.93 2.51
C ALA A 555 5.84 22.79 1.80
N SER A 556 5.39 22.99 0.56
CA SER A 556 4.74 21.93 -0.24
C SER A 556 5.76 20.89 -0.68
N ALA A 557 6.98 21.31 -1.04
CA ALA A 557 8.08 20.40 -1.34
C ALA A 557 8.44 19.53 -0.14
N VAL A 558 8.48 20.13 1.07
CA VAL A 558 8.75 19.41 2.31
C VAL A 558 7.71 18.32 2.58
N GLU A 559 6.42 18.62 2.42
CA GLU A 559 5.34 17.64 2.62
C GLU A 559 5.45 16.44 1.66
N VAL A 560 5.67 16.70 0.38
CA VAL A 560 5.78 15.63 -0.63
C VAL A 560 7.06 14.81 -0.45
N ALA A 561 8.18 15.49 -0.19
CA ALA A 561 9.47 14.85 0.05
C ALA A 561 9.48 13.99 1.32
N HIS A 562 8.71 14.39 2.35
CA HIS A 562 8.54 13.60 3.56
C HIS A 562 7.86 12.26 3.28
N GLU A 563 6.80 12.27 2.47
CA GLU A 563 6.08 11.04 2.10
C GLU A 563 6.97 10.11 1.26
N LEU A 564 7.75 10.67 0.32
CA LEU A 564 8.70 9.90 -0.48
C LEU A 564 9.83 9.33 0.36
N ALA A 565 10.33 10.09 1.34
CA ALA A 565 11.33 9.60 2.28
C ALA A 565 10.81 8.39 3.08
N ARG A 566 9.55 8.41 3.54
CA ARG A 566 8.94 7.25 4.21
C ARG A 566 8.87 6.02 3.31
N HIS A 567 8.52 6.20 2.03
CA HIS A 567 8.52 5.11 1.06
C HIS A 567 9.92 4.56 0.76
N ALA A 568 10.92 5.44 0.60
CA ALA A 568 12.31 5.06 0.38
C ALA A 568 12.89 4.28 1.57
N GLN A 569 12.53 4.67 2.80
CA GLN A 569 12.89 3.95 4.02
C GLN A 569 12.30 2.53 4.02
N GLN A 570 11.00 2.39 3.73
CA GLN A 570 10.34 1.07 3.71
C GLN A 570 10.91 0.15 2.63
N TYR A 571 11.21 0.71 1.45
CA TYR A 571 11.85 -0.01 0.35
C TYR A 571 13.24 -0.52 0.75
N TRP A 572 14.04 0.33 1.41
CA TRP A 572 15.38 -0.04 1.87
C TRP A 572 15.36 -1.16 2.92
N ILE A 573 14.42 -1.12 3.86
CA ILE A 573 14.22 -2.18 4.87
C ILE A 573 13.91 -3.52 4.17
N SER A 574 13.03 -3.48 3.17
CA SER A 574 12.64 -4.65 2.38
C SER A 574 13.82 -5.22 1.56
N LEU A 575 14.67 -4.36 0.99
CA LEU A 575 15.89 -4.77 0.30
C LEU A 575 16.95 -5.36 1.24
N ARG A 576 17.12 -4.84 2.46
CA ARG A 576 18.07 -5.40 3.45
C ARG A 576 17.66 -6.79 3.92
N ALA A 577 16.37 -7.06 4.06
CA ALA A 577 15.87 -8.38 4.38
C ALA A 577 16.19 -9.43 3.29
N LEU A 578 16.28 -9.00 2.03
CA LEU A 578 16.61 -9.84 0.86
C LEU A 578 18.12 -9.94 0.58
N THR A 579 18.89 -8.88 0.86
CA THR A 579 20.32 -8.76 0.54
C THR A 579 21.26 -9.16 1.68
N ALA A 580 20.74 -9.71 2.79
CA ALA A 580 21.55 -10.36 3.84
C ALA A 580 22.44 -11.53 3.34
N ARG A 581 22.41 -11.85 2.02
CA ARG A 581 23.31 -12.78 1.35
C ARG A 581 24.37 -12.17 0.43
N ASP A 582 24.31 -10.90 0.04
CA ASP A 582 25.36 -10.28 -0.79
C ASP A 582 25.39 -8.75 -0.64
N ALA A 583 26.52 -8.21 -0.21
CA ALA A 583 26.70 -6.76 -0.01
C ALA A 583 26.87 -6.02 -1.35
N PRO A 584 26.21 -4.86 -1.55
CA PRO A 584 26.36 -4.09 -2.77
C PRO A 584 27.77 -3.46 -2.88
N THR A 585 28.37 -3.55 -4.06
CA THR A 585 29.63 -2.85 -4.40
C THR A 585 29.34 -1.38 -4.76
N PRO A 586 30.30 -0.44 -4.65
CA PRO A 586 30.11 0.97 -5.03
C PRO A 586 29.96 1.20 -6.55
N ILE A 587 29.33 2.32 -6.92
CA ILE A 587 29.14 2.80 -8.30
C ILE A 587 30.50 3.19 -8.91
N PRO A 588 30.81 2.83 -10.18
CA PRO A 588 32.00 3.31 -10.87
C PRO A 588 31.89 4.81 -11.19
N ARG A 589 32.99 5.52 -10.91
CA ARG A 589 33.13 6.98 -10.92
C ARG A 589 32.84 7.57 -12.31
N SER A 590 31.93 8.54 -12.39
CA SER A 590 31.63 9.30 -13.60
C SER A 590 32.67 10.42 -13.86
N GLY A 591 32.65 11.01 -15.06
CA GLY A 591 33.74 11.79 -15.66
C GLY A 591 34.28 13.01 -14.90
N LEU A 592 33.52 13.59 -13.96
CA LEU A 592 34.01 14.68 -13.09
C LEU A 592 34.92 14.14 -11.97
N THR A 593 34.55 13.00 -11.38
CA THR A 593 35.34 12.32 -10.34
C THR A 593 36.59 11.68 -10.94
N ALA A 594 36.51 11.17 -12.18
CA ALA A 594 37.66 10.69 -12.93
C ALA A 594 38.67 11.81 -13.23
N ALA A 595 38.21 13.03 -13.55
CA ALA A 595 39.08 14.18 -13.76
C ALA A 595 39.79 14.64 -12.46
N ILE A 596 39.15 14.47 -11.31
CA ILE A 596 39.75 14.72 -9.98
C ILE A 596 40.80 13.65 -9.66
N ASP A 597 40.53 12.38 -9.95
CA ASP A 597 41.46 11.27 -9.71
C ASP A 597 42.68 11.30 -10.66
N ASP A 598 42.51 11.63 -11.94
CA ASP A 598 43.60 11.78 -12.93
C ASP A 598 44.54 12.94 -12.57
N ALA A 599 44.01 14.03 -11.99
CA ALA A 599 44.82 15.15 -11.51
C ALA A 599 45.61 14.83 -10.23
N VAL A 600 45.18 13.82 -9.45
CA VAL A 600 45.80 13.43 -8.17
C VAL A 600 46.77 12.24 -8.32
N GLY A 601 46.71 11.54 -9.47
CA GLY A 601 47.51 10.36 -9.79
C GLY A 601 46.91 9.10 -9.17
N GLY A 602 46.34 8.22 -10.01
CA GLY A 602 45.65 7.00 -9.57
C GLY A 602 46.59 5.95 -8.92
N PRO A 603 46.10 5.12 -7.99
CA PRO A 603 46.90 4.10 -7.31
C PRO A 603 47.07 2.82 -8.13
N GLU A 604 48.23 2.16 -8.03
CA GLU A 604 48.36 0.73 -8.37
C GLU A 604 47.50 -0.11 -7.38
N PRO A 605 46.88 -1.21 -7.83
CA PRO A 605 46.01 -2.01 -6.98
C PRO A 605 46.82 -2.77 -5.90
N PRO A 606 46.43 -2.70 -4.61
CA PRO A 606 47.13 -3.43 -3.56
C PRO A 606 46.69 -4.91 -3.49
N PRO A 607 47.56 -5.82 -3.02
CA PRO A 607 47.16 -7.20 -2.78
C PRO A 607 46.28 -7.32 -1.53
N SER A 608 45.43 -8.34 -1.53
CA SER A 608 44.42 -8.61 -0.51
C SER A 608 44.99 -8.78 0.91
N HIS A 609 44.72 -7.82 1.80
CA HIS A 609 44.12 -7.95 3.14
C HIS A 609 44.36 -6.68 4.00
N THR A 610 43.31 -6.27 4.74
CA THR A 610 43.24 -5.25 5.81
C THR A 610 43.76 -3.85 5.44
N ALA A 611 42.85 -2.94 5.08
CA ALA A 611 43.17 -1.55 4.74
C ALA A 611 42.95 -0.59 5.93
N GLU A 612 44.01 0.12 6.33
CA GLU A 612 43.89 1.44 6.97
C GLU A 612 43.50 2.48 5.91
N PRO A 613 42.77 3.56 6.27
CA PRO A 613 42.38 4.60 5.32
C PRO A 613 43.59 5.39 4.80
N ASP A 614 43.69 5.53 3.47
CA ASP A 614 44.75 6.26 2.76
C ASP A 614 44.61 7.79 2.93
N THR A 615 45.20 8.30 4.01
CA THR A 615 45.20 9.73 4.38
C THR A 615 45.95 10.64 3.39
N GLY A 616 46.89 10.10 2.62
CA GLY A 616 47.71 10.88 1.68
C GLY A 616 46.99 11.27 0.39
N ARG A 617 46.02 10.45 -0.05
CA ARG A 617 45.17 10.75 -1.20
C ARG A 617 44.14 11.84 -0.89
N MET A 618 43.55 11.77 0.30
CA MET A 618 42.54 12.74 0.74
C MET A 618 43.11 14.16 0.87
N GLY A 619 44.38 14.29 1.30
CA GLY A 619 45.08 15.58 1.38
C GLY A 619 45.31 16.25 0.01
N ARG A 620 45.61 15.48 -1.04
CA ARG A 620 45.80 16.02 -2.41
C ARG A 620 44.49 16.46 -3.07
N VAL A 621 43.41 15.71 -2.86
CA VAL A 621 42.06 16.10 -3.33
C VAL A 621 41.66 17.44 -2.71
N ARG A 622 41.88 17.60 -1.40
CA ARG A 622 41.64 18.86 -0.69
C ARG A 622 42.43 20.03 -1.28
N GLU A 623 43.68 19.83 -1.67
CA GLU A 623 44.52 20.88 -2.27
C GLU A 623 44.03 21.34 -3.65
N VAL A 624 43.55 20.42 -4.50
CA VAL A 624 42.98 20.75 -5.83
C VAL A 624 41.68 21.54 -5.67
N PHE A 625 40.82 21.13 -4.74
CA PHE A 625 39.59 21.85 -4.40
C PHE A 625 39.88 23.24 -3.83
N ASP A 626 40.75 23.35 -2.81
CA ASP A 626 41.11 24.62 -2.19
C ASP A 626 41.78 25.60 -3.18
N ARG A 627 42.43 25.07 -4.23
CA ARG A 627 42.94 25.88 -5.35
C ARG A 627 41.82 26.37 -6.26
N ALA A 628 40.85 25.52 -6.61
CA ALA A 628 39.67 25.91 -7.39
C ALA A 628 38.85 27.00 -6.70
N VAL A 629 38.66 26.87 -5.38
CA VAL A 629 38.00 27.89 -4.54
C VAL A 629 38.77 29.21 -4.56
N ARG A 630 40.09 29.19 -4.36
CA ARG A 630 40.94 30.41 -4.40
C ARG A 630 40.96 31.09 -5.76
N GLU A 631 40.84 30.32 -6.84
CA GLU A 631 40.96 30.82 -8.21
C GLU A 631 39.62 31.17 -8.86
N GLY A 632 38.48 30.94 -8.18
CA GLY A 632 37.14 31.22 -8.70
C GLY A 632 36.82 30.44 -9.99
N ARG A 633 37.40 29.25 -10.12
CA ARG A 633 37.36 28.42 -11.34
C ARG A 633 36.74 27.06 -11.03
N SER A 634 36.09 26.44 -12.01
CA SER A 634 35.54 25.08 -11.83
C SER A 634 36.65 24.08 -11.53
N VAL A 635 36.35 23.10 -10.68
CA VAL A 635 37.30 22.04 -10.28
C VAL A 635 37.86 21.29 -11.50
N ALA A 636 37.01 21.04 -12.50
CA ALA A 636 37.41 20.43 -13.78
C ALA A 636 38.47 21.26 -14.53
N SER A 637 38.34 22.60 -14.54
CA SER A 637 39.31 23.48 -15.20
C SER A 637 40.66 23.57 -14.46
N VAL A 638 40.66 23.43 -13.14
CA VAL A 638 41.85 23.44 -12.30
C VAL A 638 42.57 22.08 -12.30
N ALA A 639 41.82 20.99 -12.48
CA ALA A 639 42.34 19.64 -12.68
C ALA A 639 43.00 19.47 -14.06
N ALA A 640 42.39 19.98 -15.13
CA ALA A 640 42.90 19.86 -16.50
C ALA A 640 44.17 20.70 -16.80
N GLY A 641 44.45 21.74 -16.00
CA GLY A 641 45.62 22.62 -16.17
C GLY A 641 46.95 22.07 -15.61
N GLY A 642 46.94 20.89 -14.97
CA GLY A 642 48.07 20.36 -14.21
C GLY A 642 49.14 19.58 -15.01
N SER A 643 48.92 19.27 -16.29
CA SER A 643 49.79 18.37 -17.07
C SER A 643 50.56 19.04 -18.22
N CYS A 644 51.02 20.29 -18.05
CA CYS A 644 51.91 20.94 -19.00
C CYS A 644 53.06 21.65 -18.28
N GLY A 645 54.16 20.93 -18.04
CA GLY A 645 55.36 21.55 -17.46
C GLY A 645 56.47 20.61 -17.01
N ALA A 646 56.88 19.63 -17.82
CA ALA A 646 58.20 18.99 -17.68
C ALA A 646 58.54 18.10 -18.89
N ALA A 647 58.85 18.71 -20.03
CA ALA A 647 59.67 18.09 -21.07
C ALA A 647 60.43 19.21 -21.80
N GLY A 648 61.60 19.53 -21.26
CA GLY A 648 62.52 20.52 -21.80
C GLY A 648 63.95 20.08 -21.57
N THR A 649 64.40 19.15 -22.41
CA THR A 649 65.73 19.13 -23.04
C THR A 649 65.60 18.48 -24.40
#